data_AF-A0A939XD69-F1
#
_entry.id   AF-A0A939XD69-F1
#
_cell.length_a   1.000
_cell.length_b   1.000
_cell.length_c   1.000
_cell.angle_alpha   90.00
_cell.angle_beta   90.00
_cell.angle_gamma   90.00
#
_symmetry.space_group_name_H-M   'P 1'
#
loop_
_entity.id
_entity.type
_entity.pdbx_description
1 polymer ?
#
loop_
_entity_poly.entity_id
_entity_poly.type
_entity_poly.pdbx_seq_one_letter_code
_entity_poly.pdbx_strand_id
1 'polypeptide(L)'
;MAVFKCKMCGGNLDIVEGMTVCECEYCGSIQTVPQLDDEKKINLFSRANRLRYACEFDKASGVYETIISDFPEEAEAYWGLLLCKYGIEYVDDPGTGKKVPTCHRSSFDSIMEDQDFEMVMECSDPASRAVYRDEAKAIEALRIGINEVSSKEAPYDIFICYKETDDSGNRTIDSVIAQDVYTALVEKGYKVFFSRITLEDKLGQEYEPYIFAALNSAKIMLAFGTDYEYYNAVWVKNEWSRFLSLIEKGAKKTLIPCYKGIDAYDMPKEFARLQAQDMGKVGAIQDLLRGIEKILGSKTQIGTAPVAVKEGDLTKIGLIKRAFMFISEGEWRSADRYAEKVLDIDPEDGEAYLVKAMADLQVAHLGLLNDVTEFENNVNTKKALRYGSDSLRADINGYIAAYKSAEMMRIKAEEERKRQAEIEAQDAAKKVIATLTSNRQSLEHQLEESKQRVVVLESTCENFDQVAFKARKLSVERTAAAEKLSAIISRRDSLGMFSGKEKKRLESEISEASEAVKQFDVQLAAVSSQLNGFSTKEQAMEALVAARETVSSLETRIEEEKGDSRNDWSFGQAIKVLLSNPRIVEIVSEKDLKEVSTFKRFVKITFGRYPQASGSEVSDIEWLVLKNEGNRIFVISKDALDCKRYNESNTNVTWETCSLRKWLNETFVNSAFSAEEKNMIMSVSVASDKTHSYSTTYGNDTVDKVFLLNSTEANLYFGSNNSARVCQATPYCLAQGGIRGDNGSCTWWLRSTGAYVSNDGTVNFGGRGVFVNMNAIRPAMWIDLEA
;
A
#
# COMPACT_ATOMS: atom_id res chain seq x y z
N MET A 1 15.98 4.53 36.11
CA MET A 1 16.18 5.46 34.98
C MET A 1 14.84 5.65 34.30
N ALA A 2 14.39 6.90 34.15
CA ALA A 2 13.19 7.20 33.42
C ALA A 2 13.39 6.83 31.95
N VAL A 3 12.54 5.98 31.40
CA VAL A 3 12.61 5.55 30.01
C VAL A 3 11.85 6.56 29.16
N PHE A 4 12.56 7.27 28.29
CA PHE A 4 11.94 8.21 27.36
C PHE A 4 11.32 7.43 26.21
N LYS A 5 10.17 7.89 25.71
CA LYS A 5 9.44 7.23 24.63
C LYS A 5 9.55 8.02 23.34
N CYS A 6 9.68 7.29 22.25
CA CYS A 6 9.57 7.79 20.89
C CYS A 6 8.30 8.62 20.77
N LYS A 7 8.38 9.82 20.18
CA LYS A 7 7.24 10.69 19.91
C LYS A 7 6.48 10.30 18.62
N MET A 8 7.03 9.37 17.85
CA MET A 8 6.38 8.83 16.65
C MET A 8 5.61 7.54 16.92
N CYS A 9 6.22 6.53 17.57
CA CYS A 9 5.60 5.21 17.79
C CYS A 9 5.34 4.81 19.25
N GLY A 10 5.82 5.58 20.24
CA GLY A 10 5.66 5.25 21.66
C GLY A 10 6.58 4.14 22.18
N GLY A 11 7.46 3.60 21.33
CA GLY A 11 8.53 2.67 21.70
C GLY A 11 9.56 3.34 22.62
N ASN A 12 10.30 2.54 23.38
CA ASN A 12 11.34 3.08 24.27
C ASN A 12 12.52 3.62 23.44
N LEU A 13 13.19 4.67 23.93
CA LEU A 13 14.37 5.22 23.29
C LEU A 13 15.58 5.07 24.21
N ASP A 14 16.68 4.59 23.63
CA ASP A 14 17.99 4.54 24.26
C ASP A 14 18.71 5.86 23.98
N ILE A 15 18.50 6.84 24.86
CA ILE A 15 19.07 8.18 24.77
C ILE A 15 20.18 8.32 25.80
N VAL A 16 21.35 8.80 25.37
CA VAL A 16 22.44 9.19 26.27
C VAL A 16 22.48 10.71 26.48
N GLU A 17 22.99 11.13 27.63
CA GLU A 17 23.11 12.54 27.99
C GLU A 17 23.90 13.33 26.91
N GLY A 18 23.36 14.47 26.49
CA GLY A 18 23.91 15.29 25.41
C GLY A 18 23.41 14.97 24.00
N MET A 19 22.61 13.91 23.80
CA MET A 19 21.91 13.69 22.52
C MET A 19 20.73 14.66 22.36
N THR A 20 20.58 15.21 21.16
CA THR A 20 19.44 16.03 20.75
C THR A 20 18.65 15.43 19.59
N VAL A 21 19.19 14.38 18.95
CA VAL A 21 18.57 13.59 17.87
C VAL A 21 18.85 12.11 18.13
N CYS A 22 17.85 11.25 17.94
CA CYS A 22 18.02 9.81 18.00
C CYS A 22 17.22 9.09 16.90
N GLU A 23 17.67 7.90 16.52
CA GLU A 23 16.90 6.98 15.68
C GLU A 23 16.14 5.99 16.57
N CYS A 24 14.85 5.77 16.30
CA CYS A 24 14.05 4.81 17.05
C CYS A 24 14.24 3.39 16.50
N GLU A 25 14.75 2.46 17.31
CA GLU A 25 14.93 1.06 16.90
C GLU A 25 13.63 0.34 16.53
N TYR A 26 12.49 0.81 17.03
CA TYR A 26 11.19 0.18 16.80
C TYR A 26 10.51 0.59 15.49
N CYS A 27 10.67 1.85 15.06
CA CYS A 27 9.99 2.37 13.86
C CYS A 27 10.93 3.00 12.83
N GLY A 28 12.24 3.04 13.10
CA GLY A 28 13.26 3.62 12.21
C GLY A 28 13.17 5.15 12.05
N SER A 29 12.31 5.84 12.81
CA SER A 29 12.18 7.29 12.69
C SER A 29 13.36 7.99 13.38
N ILE A 30 14.03 8.87 12.62
CA ILE A 30 14.94 9.87 13.18
C ILE A 30 14.08 10.98 13.79
N GLN A 31 14.30 11.31 15.06
CA GLN A 31 13.51 12.29 15.79
C GLN A 31 14.38 13.12 16.73
N THR A 32 13.93 14.33 17.07
CA THR A 32 14.53 15.12 18.14
C THR A 32 14.07 14.64 19.52
N VAL A 33 14.93 14.86 20.51
CA VAL A 33 14.70 14.49 21.91
C VAL A 33 15.07 15.66 22.83
N PRO A 34 14.40 15.81 23.98
CA PRO A 34 14.73 16.87 24.93
C PRO A 34 16.05 16.59 25.64
N GLN A 35 16.62 17.62 26.25
CA GLN A 35 17.78 17.42 27.13
C GLN A 35 17.37 16.61 28.38
N LEU A 36 18.11 15.54 28.68
CA LEU A 36 17.85 14.62 29.79
C LEU A 36 18.66 14.97 31.05
N ASP A 37 18.72 16.26 31.38
CA ASP A 37 19.50 16.84 32.47
C ASP A 37 18.71 17.02 33.79
N ASP A 38 17.37 16.99 33.73
CA ASP A 38 16.49 17.25 34.87
C ASP A 38 15.32 16.25 34.99
N GLU A 39 15.14 15.66 36.18
CA GLU A 39 14.11 14.63 36.43
C GLU A 39 12.68 15.18 36.35
N LYS A 40 12.43 16.44 36.74
CA LYS A 40 11.13 17.10 36.61
C LYS A 40 10.81 17.30 35.13
N LYS A 41 11.78 17.76 34.34
CA LYS A 41 11.65 17.95 32.89
C LYS A 41 11.28 16.64 32.19
N ILE A 42 11.98 15.54 32.49
CA ILE A 42 11.72 14.22 31.91
C ILE A 42 10.29 13.75 32.22
N ASN A 43 9.84 13.90 33.46
CA ASN A 43 8.49 13.52 33.88
C ASN A 43 7.40 14.35 33.19
N LEU A 44 7.63 15.66 33.01
CA LEU A 44 6.71 16.54 32.30
C LEU A 44 6.60 16.16 30.82
N PHE A 45 7.71 15.90 30.13
CA PHE A 45 7.67 15.43 28.73
C PHE A 45 6.98 14.09 28.59
N SER A 46 7.23 13.13 29.48
CA SER A 46 6.55 11.83 29.46
C SER A 46 5.03 11.99 29.59
N ARG A 47 4.57 12.89 30.48
CA ARG A 47 3.16 13.24 30.63
C ARG A 47 2.59 13.94 29.39
N ALA A 48 3.31 14.93 28.85
CA ALA A 48 2.88 15.70 27.68
C ALA A 48 2.75 14.79 26.44
N ASN A 49 3.77 13.97 26.17
CA ASN A 49 3.78 13.03 25.06
C ASN A 49 2.63 12.02 25.17
N ARG A 50 2.35 11.48 26.37
CA ARG A 50 1.20 10.57 26.57
C ARG A 50 -0.14 11.24 26.25
N LEU A 51 -0.33 12.49 26.65
CA LEU A 51 -1.55 13.25 26.35
C LEU A 51 -1.66 13.52 24.84
N ARG A 52 -0.56 13.92 24.20
CA ARG A 52 -0.52 14.13 22.75
C ARG A 52 -0.82 12.84 21.97
N TYR A 53 -0.31 11.70 22.43
CA TYR A 53 -0.61 10.39 21.86
C TYR A 53 -2.08 9.99 21.96
N ALA A 54 -2.77 10.45 23.01
CA ALA A 54 -4.21 10.28 23.15
C ALA A 54 -5.01 11.36 22.39
N CYS A 55 -4.34 12.18 21.57
CA CYS A 55 -4.89 13.34 20.87
C CYS A 55 -5.55 14.37 21.82
N GLU A 56 -5.16 14.39 23.09
CA GLU A 56 -5.59 15.38 24.10
C GLU A 56 -4.73 16.65 24.03
N PHE A 57 -4.70 17.28 22.86
CA PHE A 57 -3.77 18.36 22.52
C PHE A 57 -3.85 19.57 23.46
N ASP A 58 -5.02 19.97 23.95
CA ASP A 58 -5.15 21.11 24.86
C ASP A 58 -4.50 20.84 26.23
N LYS A 59 -4.67 19.62 26.74
CA LYS A 59 -4.04 19.21 28.01
C LYS A 59 -2.54 19.05 27.82
N ALA A 60 -2.10 18.52 26.68
CA ALA A 60 -0.68 18.41 26.35
C ALA A 60 -0.03 19.80 26.24
N SER A 61 -0.70 20.75 25.59
CA SER A 61 -0.23 22.14 25.43
C SER A 61 0.04 22.78 26.79
N GLY A 62 -0.89 22.68 27.75
CA GLY A 62 -0.67 23.23 29.09
C GLY A 62 0.52 22.60 29.85
N VAL A 63 0.86 21.35 29.55
CA VAL A 63 2.07 20.71 30.11
C VAL A 63 3.33 21.24 29.41
N TYR A 64 3.33 21.41 28.08
CA TYR A 64 4.46 22.01 27.37
C TYR A 64 4.69 23.49 27.75
N GLU A 65 3.63 24.28 27.95
CA GLU A 65 3.72 25.64 28.50
C GLU A 65 4.38 25.65 29.88
N THR A 66 4.06 24.66 30.72
CA THR A 66 4.72 24.50 32.03
C THR A 66 6.22 24.21 31.86
N ILE A 67 6.59 23.35 30.89
CA ILE A 67 7.99 23.06 30.59
C ILE A 67 8.70 24.33 30.12
N ILE A 68 8.11 25.11 29.21
CA ILE A 68 8.71 26.37 28.72
C ILE A 68 8.87 27.39 29.84
N SER A 69 7.89 27.50 30.73
CA SER A 69 7.97 28.40 31.89
C SER A 69 9.13 28.04 32.84
N ASP A 70 9.41 26.74 33.00
CA ASP A 70 10.48 26.25 33.86
C ASP A 70 11.84 26.19 33.15
N PHE A 71 11.84 25.92 31.83
CA PHE A 71 13.00 25.66 30.99
C PHE A 71 12.86 26.37 29.62
N PRO A 72 13.08 27.71 29.56
CA PRO A 72 12.80 28.51 28.36
C PRO A 72 13.68 28.21 27.14
N GLU A 73 14.82 27.53 27.33
CA GLU A 73 15.76 27.14 26.26
C GLU A 73 15.46 25.74 25.70
N GLU A 74 14.39 25.07 26.15
CA GLU A 74 14.06 23.70 25.73
C GLU A 74 13.29 23.69 24.40
N ALA A 75 14.02 23.49 23.29
CA ALA A 75 13.45 23.47 21.94
C ALA A 75 12.33 22.43 21.75
N GLU A 76 12.44 21.24 22.36
CA GLU A 76 11.43 20.19 22.19
C GLU A 76 10.09 20.58 22.83
N ALA A 77 10.08 21.49 23.80
CA ALA A 77 8.84 21.96 24.42
C ALA A 77 8.05 22.89 23.49
N TYR A 78 8.73 23.83 22.81
CA TYR A 78 8.11 24.66 21.77
C TYR A 78 7.66 23.82 20.57
N TRP A 79 8.45 22.80 20.19
CA TRP A 79 8.03 21.86 19.16
C TRP A 79 6.77 21.09 19.57
N GLY A 80 6.71 20.63 20.81
CA GLY A 80 5.53 20.01 21.40
C GLY A 80 4.29 20.90 21.35
N LEU A 81 4.43 22.20 21.60
CA LEU A 81 3.34 23.17 21.44
C LEU A 81 2.86 23.28 19.99
N LEU A 82 3.78 23.39 19.03
CA LEU A 82 3.43 23.42 17.62
C LEU A 82 2.66 22.16 17.21
N LEU A 83 3.15 20.99 17.59
CA LEU A 83 2.45 19.73 17.31
C LEU A 83 1.04 19.72 17.92
N CYS A 84 0.83 20.30 19.10
CA CYS A 84 -0.50 20.38 19.70
C CYS A 84 -1.40 21.44 19.01
N LYS A 85 -0.83 22.59 18.65
CA LYS A 85 -1.50 23.70 17.97
C LYS A 85 -2.07 23.26 16.61
N TYR A 86 -1.24 22.54 15.85
CA TYR A 86 -1.61 21.97 14.54
C TYR A 86 -2.24 20.58 14.65
N GLY A 87 -2.40 20.02 15.86
CA GLY A 87 -3.05 18.74 16.11
C GLY A 87 -2.39 17.58 15.36
N ILE A 88 -1.06 17.50 15.44
CA ILE A 88 -0.25 16.55 14.69
C ILE A 88 -0.17 15.20 15.40
N GLU A 89 -0.59 14.16 14.69
CA GLU A 89 -0.43 12.76 15.05
C GLU A 89 0.44 12.06 14.00
N TYR A 90 1.37 11.22 14.44
CA TYR A 90 2.21 10.45 13.53
C TYR A 90 1.65 9.04 13.38
N VAL A 91 1.14 8.74 12.20
CA VAL A 91 0.56 7.44 11.86
C VAL A 91 1.50 6.64 10.96
N ASP A 92 1.29 5.34 10.88
CA ASP A 92 2.04 4.49 9.95
C ASP A 92 1.54 4.74 8.52
N ASP A 93 2.44 5.10 7.63
CA ASP A 93 2.17 5.13 6.20
C ASP A 93 2.10 3.69 5.67
N PRO A 94 0.96 3.24 5.13
CA PRO A 94 0.80 1.86 4.66
C PRO A 94 1.80 1.44 3.57
N GLY A 95 2.27 2.40 2.75
CA GLY A 95 3.17 2.12 1.62
C GLY A 95 4.66 2.08 1.98
N THR A 96 5.11 2.94 2.90
CA THR A 96 6.52 3.02 3.31
C THR A 96 6.80 2.40 4.68
N GLY A 97 5.78 2.16 5.50
CA GLY A 97 5.92 1.73 6.90
C GLY A 97 6.56 2.80 7.80
N LYS A 98 6.82 4.00 7.26
CA LYS A 98 7.39 5.12 8.02
C LYS A 98 6.29 5.88 8.74
N LYS A 99 6.67 6.54 9.83
CA LYS A 99 5.80 7.46 10.55
C LYS A 99 5.65 8.76 9.76
N VAL A 100 4.42 9.11 9.40
CA VAL A 100 4.07 10.33 8.67
C VAL A 100 3.11 11.20 9.48
N PRO A 101 3.22 12.54 9.43
CA PRO A 101 2.31 13.41 10.14
C PRO A 101 0.92 13.42 9.49
N THR A 102 -0.10 13.40 10.32
CA THR A 102 -1.50 13.70 9.99
C THR A 102 -1.96 14.87 10.86
N CYS A 103 -2.96 15.61 10.40
CA CYS A 103 -3.40 16.83 11.04
C CYS A 103 -4.86 16.69 11.46
N HIS A 104 -5.15 17.05 12.70
CA HIS A 104 -6.50 17.09 13.28
C HIS A 104 -6.98 18.52 13.53
N ARG A 105 -6.07 19.51 13.45
CA ARG A 105 -6.34 20.92 13.73
C ARG A 105 -5.79 21.81 12.61
N SER A 106 -6.27 21.56 11.39
CA SER A 106 -5.84 22.33 10.22
C SER A 106 -6.06 23.83 10.41
N SER A 107 -5.13 24.61 9.86
CA SER A 107 -5.12 26.06 9.86
C SER A 107 -4.68 26.60 8.50
N PHE A 108 -5.09 27.83 8.17
CA PHE A 108 -4.53 28.58 7.05
C PHE A 108 -3.12 29.11 7.35
N ASP A 109 -2.75 29.23 8.63
CA ASP A 109 -1.46 29.78 9.06
C ASP A 109 -0.32 28.78 8.83
N SER A 110 0.81 29.22 8.28
CA SER A 110 1.97 28.35 8.06
C SER A 110 2.70 28.05 9.37
N ILE A 111 3.06 26.78 9.58
CA ILE A 111 3.88 26.38 10.74
C ILE A 111 5.27 27.02 10.69
N MET A 112 5.76 27.32 9.48
CA MET A 112 7.08 27.90 9.25
C MET A 112 7.14 29.39 9.64
N GLU A 113 5.98 30.05 9.74
CA GLU A 113 5.84 31.46 10.14
C GLU A 113 5.37 31.60 11.60
N ASP A 114 5.24 30.49 12.31
CA ASP A 114 4.80 30.47 13.69
C ASP A 114 5.91 30.97 14.63
N GLN A 115 5.54 31.81 15.61
CA GLN A 115 6.49 32.34 16.59
C GLN A 115 7.14 31.22 17.41
N ASP A 116 6.40 30.16 17.75
CA ASP A 116 6.97 29.03 18.48
C ASP A 116 7.99 28.27 17.62
N PHE A 117 7.86 28.28 16.28
CA PHE A 117 8.84 27.65 15.38
C PHE A 117 10.13 28.46 15.29
N GLU A 118 10.04 29.79 15.34
CA GLU A 118 11.21 30.66 15.48
C GLU A 118 11.98 30.31 16.76
N MET A 119 11.28 30.15 17.89
CA MET A 119 11.90 29.72 19.16
C MET A 119 12.56 28.34 19.06
N VAL A 120 11.94 27.35 18.37
CA VAL A 120 12.57 26.05 18.11
C VAL A 120 13.90 26.21 17.34
N MET A 121 13.95 27.10 16.35
CA MET A 121 15.17 27.34 15.57
C MET A 121 16.28 28.03 16.37
N GLU A 122 15.92 28.96 17.27
CA GLU A 122 16.85 29.66 18.16
C GLU A 122 17.43 28.73 19.23
N CYS A 123 16.59 27.89 19.85
CA CYS A 123 16.97 27.03 20.97
C CYS A 123 17.56 25.66 20.55
N SER A 124 17.64 25.34 19.26
CA SER A 124 18.17 24.06 18.76
C SER A 124 19.62 24.13 18.31
N ASP A 125 20.35 23.02 18.43
CA ASP A 125 21.68 22.85 17.84
C ASP A 125 21.59 22.54 16.33
N PRO A 126 22.69 22.62 15.54
CA PRO A 126 22.65 22.39 14.10
C PRO A 126 22.06 21.05 13.66
N ALA A 127 22.24 19.97 14.43
CA ALA A 127 21.74 18.65 14.07
C ALA A 127 20.23 18.54 14.31
N SER A 128 19.74 18.92 15.50
CA SER A 128 18.31 18.91 15.80
C SER A 128 17.52 19.92 14.96
N ARG A 129 18.11 21.09 14.65
CA ARG A 129 17.51 22.10 13.77
C ARG A 129 17.21 21.56 12.36
N ALA A 130 18.06 20.70 11.81
CA ALA A 130 17.83 20.08 10.51
C ALA A 130 16.58 19.18 10.56
N VAL A 131 16.46 18.35 11.60
CA VAL A 131 15.31 17.46 11.80
C VAL A 131 14.02 18.24 12.00
N TYR A 132 14.00 19.26 12.86
CA TYR A 132 12.84 20.13 13.05
C TYR A 132 12.39 20.80 11.75
N ARG A 133 13.32 21.28 10.92
CA ARG A 133 12.97 21.88 9.62
C ARG A 133 12.34 20.88 8.67
N ASP A 134 12.85 19.65 8.63
CA ASP A 134 12.32 18.63 7.73
C ASP A 134 10.95 18.13 8.21
N GLU A 135 10.73 17.98 9.51
CA GLU A 135 9.40 17.70 10.06
C GLU A 135 8.43 18.86 9.80
N ALA A 136 8.85 20.12 9.99
CA ALA A 136 8.01 21.29 9.74
C ALA A 136 7.65 21.42 8.25
N LYS A 137 8.58 21.14 7.32
CA LYS A 137 8.27 21.08 5.88
C LYS A 137 7.24 20.00 5.56
N ALA A 138 7.30 18.84 6.21
CA ALA A 138 6.32 17.78 6.00
C ALA A 138 4.92 18.21 6.47
N ILE A 139 4.83 18.84 7.64
CA ILE A 139 3.57 19.40 8.16
C ILE A 139 3.07 20.54 7.26
N GLU A 140 3.96 21.38 6.76
CA GLU A 140 3.63 22.48 5.86
C GLU A 140 3.11 21.98 4.51
N ALA A 141 3.71 20.93 3.94
CA ALA A 141 3.22 20.28 2.73
C ALA A 141 1.82 19.69 2.94
N LEU A 142 1.58 19.05 4.09
CA LEU A 142 0.27 18.55 4.49
C LEU A 142 -0.77 19.69 4.57
N ARG A 143 -0.43 20.81 5.23
CA ARG A 143 -1.28 22.02 5.30
C ARG A 143 -1.65 22.53 3.91
N ILE A 144 -0.67 22.63 3.01
CA ILE A 144 -0.89 23.09 1.63
C ILE A 144 -1.87 22.16 0.91
N GLY A 145 -1.68 20.84 1.00
CA GLY A 145 -2.59 19.85 0.40
C GLY A 145 -4.01 19.94 0.95
N ILE A 146 -4.16 20.06 2.28
CA ILE A 146 -5.45 20.25 2.96
C ILE A 146 -6.15 21.50 2.44
N ASN A 147 -5.43 22.63 2.35
CA ASN A 147 -5.98 23.89 1.86
C ASN A 147 -6.39 23.80 0.38
N GLU A 148 -5.62 23.10 -0.45
CA GLU A 148 -5.94 22.92 -1.85
C GLU A 148 -7.26 22.16 -2.04
N VAL A 149 -7.43 21.02 -1.35
CA VAL A 149 -8.67 20.24 -1.39
C VAL A 149 -9.84 21.03 -0.80
N SER A 150 -9.63 21.65 0.37
CA SER A 150 -10.65 22.47 1.04
C SER A 150 -11.12 23.64 0.19
N SER A 151 -10.26 24.22 -0.65
CA SER A 151 -10.62 25.36 -1.52
C SER A 151 -11.52 24.97 -2.70
N LYS A 152 -11.51 23.69 -3.10
CA LYS A 152 -12.33 23.14 -4.18
C LYS A 152 -13.72 22.75 -3.70
N GLU A 153 -13.90 22.57 -2.39
CA GLU A 153 -15.18 22.23 -1.78
C GLU A 153 -16.16 23.40 -1.82
N ALA A 154 -17.40 23.13 -2.29
CA ALA A 154 -18.44 24.15 -2.23
C ALA A 154 -18.80 24.50 -0.77
N PRO A 155 -19.05 25.77 -0.42
CA PRO A 155 -19.30 26.20 0.95
C PRO A 155 -20.49 25.49 1.60
N TYR A 156 -20.34 25.03 2.83
CA TYR A 156 -21.41 24.45 3.63
C TYR A 156 -22.20 25.55 4.34
N ASP A 157 -23.51 25.34 4.50
CA ASP A 157 -24.37 26.22 5.30
C ASP A 157 -24.30 25.84 6.78
N ILE A 158 -24.30 24.52 7.05
CA ILE A 158 -24.46 23.94 8.38
C ILE A 158 -23.45 22.80 8.58
N PHE A 159 -22.85 22.73 9.76
CA PHE A 159 -22.00 21.63 10.21
C PHE A 159 -22.73 20.85 11.31
N ILE A 160 -22.80 19.53 11.20
CA ILE A 160 -23.34 18.66 12.25
C ILE A 160 -22.19 17.93 12.95
N CYS A 161 -22.03 18.23 14.24
CA CYS A 161 -21.00 17.69 15.14
C CYS A 161 -21.68 16.72 16.12
N TYR A 162 -21.21 15.47 16.21
CA TYR A 162 -21.82 14.43 17.04
C TYR A 162 -20.89 13.22 17.20
N LYS A 163 -21.15 12.37 18.21
CA LYS A 163 -20.44 11.10 18.38
C LYS A 163 -21.13 10.00 17.55
N GLU A 164 -20.44 9.38 16.59
CA GLU A 164 -21.04 8.34 15.72
C GLU A 164 -21.33 7.03 16.47
N THR A 165 -20.32 6.49 17.15
CA THR A 165 -20.38 5.18 17.83
C THR A 165 -20.13 5.25 19.32
N ASP A 166 -20.80 4.39 20.08
CA ASP A 166 -20.52 4.11 21.49
C ASP A 166 -19.31 3.15 21.66
N ASP A 167 -18.96 2.83 22.91
CA ASP A 167 -17.84 1.93 23.24
C ASP A 167 -18.02 0.49 22.72
N SER A 168 -19.25 0.10 22.37
CA SER A 168 -19.56 -1.20 21.78
C SER A 168 -19.57 -1.18 20.25
N GLY A 169 -19.26 -0.02 19.64
CA GLY A 169 -19.28 0.18 18.18
C GLY A 169 -20.68 0.36 17.59
N ASN A 170 -21.72 0.46 18.42
CA ASN A 170 -23.09 0.70 17.96
C ASN A 170 -23.33 2.19 17.75
N ARG A 171 -24.31 2.52 16.91
CA ARG A 171 -24.75 3.91 16.73
C ARG A 171 -25.22 4.52 18.05
N THR A 172 -24.74 5.71 18.36
CA THR A 172 -25.25 6.50 19.48
C THR A 172 -26.62 7.08 19.17
N ILE A 173 -27.34 7.50 20.22
CA ILE A 173 -28.58 8.27 20.08
C ILE A 173 -28.31 9.59 19.35
N ASP A 174 -27.16 10.23 19.60
CA ASP A 174 -26.73 11.45 18.90
C ASP A 174 -26.72 11.25 17.39
N SER A 175 -26.11 10.16 16.92
CA SER A 175 -26.01 9.85 15.48
C SER A 175 -27.38 9.69 14.82
N VAL A 176 -28.38 9.16 15.54
CA VAL A 176 -29.73 8.93 15.02
C VAL A 176 -30.47 10.24 14.90
N ILE A 177 -30.44 11.08 15.95
CA ILE A 177 -31.08 12.39 15.93
C ILE A 177 -30.43 13.29 14.88
N ALA A 178 -29.09 13.27 14.80
CA ALA A 178 -28.33 14.02 13.81
C ALA A 178 -28.71 13.65 12.38
N GLN A 179 -28.94 12.35 12.10
CA GLN A 179 -29.41 11.87 10.80
C GLN A 179 -30.80 12.40 10.44
N ASP A 180 -31.75 12.37 11.38
CA ASP A 180 -33.12 12.88 11.15
C ASP A 180 -33.10 14.38 10.84
N VAL A 181 -32.28 15.13 11.57
CA VAL A 181 -32.10 16.58 11.35
C VAL A 181 -31.39 16.85 10.02
N TYR A 182 -30.37 16.07 9.67
CA TYR A 182 -29.68 16.16 8.38
C TYR A 182 -30.67 16.02 7.22
N THR A 183 -31.49 14.96 7.22
CA THR A 183 -32.47 14.70 6.15
C THR A 183 -33.42 15.88 5.99
N ALA A 184 -33.96 16.39 7.11
CA ALA A 184 -34.90 17.52 7.08
C ALA A 184 -34.26 18.85 6.62
N LEU A 185 -32.96 19.05 6.88
CA LEU A 185 -32.21 20.22 6.41
C LEU A 185 -31.91 20.14 4.90
N VAL A 186 -31.53 18.97 4.41
CA VAL A 186 -31.28 18.74 2.98
C VAL A 186 -32.56 18.88 2.16
N GLU A 187 -33.70 18.37 2.66
CA GLU A 187 -35.03 18.58 2.04
C GLU A 187 -35.40 20.07 1.92
N LYS A 188 -34.87 20.92 2.80
CA LYS A 188 -35.02 22.39 2.75
C LYS A 188 -33.98 23.10 1.88
N GLY A 189 -33.08 22.37 1.22
CA GLY A 189 -32.08 22.91 0.30
C GLY A 189 -30.85 23.53 0.97
N TYR A 190 -30.54 23.15 2.21
CA TYR A 190 -29.28 23.53 2.85
C TYR A 190 -28.15 22.57 2.47
N LYS A 191 -26.94 23.09 2.25
CA LYS A 191 -25.75 22.24 2.14
C LYS A 191 -25.23 21.93 3.54
N VAL A 192 -25.35 20.68 3.97
CA VAL A 192 -25.03 20.26 5.34
C VAL A 192 -23.83 19.33 5.33
N PHE A 193 -22.83 19.63 6.15
CA PHE A 193 -21.75 18.70 6.45
C PHE A 193 -22.23 17.72 7.52
N PHE A 194 -22.21 16.43 7.21
CA PHE A 194 -22.58 15.37 8.12
C PHE A 194 -21.61 14.21 7.89
N SER A 195 -20.70 14.00 8.84
CA SER A 195 -19.51 13.16 8.67
C SER A 195 -19.81 11.78 8.10
N ARG A 196 -20.88 11.10 8.57
CA ARG A 196 -21.31 9.79 8.05
C ARG A 196 -21.59 9.76 6.55
N ILE A 197 -22.12 10.83 5.97
CA ILE A 197 -22.48 10.89 4.54
C ILE A 197 -21.40 11.61 3.75
N THR A 198 -20.91 12.75 4.25
CA THR A 198 -19.94 13.57 3.54
C THR A 198 -18.57 12.90 3.41
N LEU A 199 -18.22 11.99 4.33
CA LEU A 199 -16.94 11.29 4.35
C LEU A 199 -17.03 9.81 3.95
N GLU A 200 -18.21 9.33 3.51
CA GLU A 200 -18.47 7.90 3.25
C GLU A 200 -17.55 7.31 2.18
N ASP A 201 -17.20 8.10 1.16
CA ASP A 201 -16.34 7.73 0.04
C ASP A 201 -14.86 8.12 0.24
N LYS A 202 -14.50 8.64 1.43
CA LYS A 202 -13.16 9.14 1.74
C LYS A 202 -12.39 8.13 2.60
N LEU A 203 -11.07 8.09 2.43
CA LEU A 203 -10.19 7.35 3.33
C LEU A 203 -10.00 8.16 4.62
N GLY A 204 -9.84 7.49 5.77
CA GLY A 204 -9.77 8.15 7.08
C GLY A 204 -8.69 9.24 7.20
N GLN A 205 -7.57 9.08 6.49
CA GLN A 205 -6.49 10.07 6.45
C GLN A 205 -6.85 11.33 5.63
N GLU A 206 -7.88 11.25 4.77
CA GLU A 206 -8.36 12.34 3.91
C GLU A 206 -9.57 13.07 4.50
N TYR A 207 -10.01 12.74 5.72
CA TYR A 207 -11.20 13.35 6.33
C TYR A 207 -11.01 14.84 6.64
N GLU A 208 -9.86 15.20 7.18
CA GLU A 208 -9.59 16.55 7.69
C GLU A 208 -9.78 17.66 6.64
N PRO A 209 -9.35 17.55 5.37
CA PRO A 209 -9.64 18.57 4.36
C PRO A 209 -11.11 18.97 4.23
N TYR A 210 -12.02 17.99 4.28
CA TYR A 210 -13.46 18.22 4.15
C TYR A 210 -14.06 18.76 5.46
N ILE A 211 -13.60 18.24 6.61
CA ILE A 211 -13.97 18.77 7.93
C ILE A 211 -13.54 20.24 8.04
N PHE A 212 -12.31 20.57 7.65
CA PHE A 212 -11.77 21.92 7.64
C PHE A 212 -12.55 22.85 6.71
N ALA A 213 -12.87 22.40 5.49
CA ALA A 213 -13.72 23.16 4.57
C ALA A 213 -15.08 23.49 5.18
N ALA A 214 -15.70 22.50 5.83
CA ALA A 214 -17.00 22.66 6.45
C ALA A 214 -16.97 23.56 7.69
N LEU A 215 -15.99 23.40 8.59
CA LEU A 215 -15.83 24.26 9.78
C LEU A 215 -15.65 25.74 9.38
N ASN A 216 -14.87 26.01 8.33
CA ASN A 216 -14.61 27.38 7.87
C ASN A 216 -15.77 27.99 7.10
N SER A 217 -16.49 27.21 6.30
CA SER A 217 -17.61 27.73 5.49
C SER A 217 -18.95 27.78 6.23
N ALA A 218 -19.25 26.79 7.08
CA ALA A 218 -20.54 26.69 7.77
C ALA A 218 -20.81 27.91 8.65
N LYS A 219 -22.04 28.42 8.55
CA LYS A 219 -22.52 29.54 9.37
C LYS A 219 -23.11 29.05 10.69
N ILE A 220 -23.64 27.83 10.71
CA ILE A 220 -24.21 27.20 11.90
C ILE A 220 -23.50 25.88 12.17
N MET A 221 -23.15 25.63 13.42
CA MET A 221 -22.80 24.30 13.92
C MET A 221 -23.91 23.79 14.83
N LEU A 222 -24.36 22.56 14.59
CA LEU A 222 -25.26 21.82 15.47
C LEU A 222 -24.43 20.77 16.21
N ALA A 223 -24.23 20.96 17.51
CA ALA A 223 -23.46 20.02 18.33
C ALA A 223 -24.42 19.13 19.11
N PHE A 224 -24.55 17.85 18.71
CA PHE A 224 -25.43 16.89 19.36
C PHE A 224 -24.73 16.17 20.51
N GLY A 225 -25.45 16.02 21.63
CA GLY A 225 -24.97 15.22 22.75
C GLY A 225 -26.07 14.79 23.71
N THR A 226 -26.10 13.50 24.00
CA THR A 226 -26.96 12.85 25.01
C THR A 226 -26.20 12.44 26.26
N ASP A 227 -24.91 12.77 26.35
CA ASP A 227 -24.05 12.47 27.50
C ASP A 227 -22.90 13.50 27.57
N TYR A 228 -22.40 13.76 28.78
CA TYR A 228 -21.18 14.52 29.02
C TYR A 228 -19.98 13.92 28.28
N GLU A 229 -19.85 12.60 28.27
CA GLU A 229 -18.73 11.92 27.61
C GLU A 229 -18.75 12.11 26.09
N TYR A 230 -19.93 12.18 25.48
CA TYR A 230 -20.06 12.34 24.03
C TYR A 230 -19.67 13.74 23.56
N TYR A 231 -20.06 14.79 24.29
CA TYR A 231 -19.57 16.14 24.02
C TYR A 231 -18.06 16.30 24.22
N ASN A 232 -17.49 15.52 25.14
CA ASN A 232 -16.07 15.55 25.47
C ASN A 232 -15.25 14.49 24.72
N ALA A 233 -15.87 13.70 23.85
CA ALA A 233 -15.17 12.77 22.98
C ALA A 233 -14.15 13.55 22.14
N VAL A 234 -12.93 13.00 22.00
CA VAL A 234 -11.75 13.70 21.46
C VAL A 234 -12.07 14.47 20.17
N TRP A 235 -12.72 13.79 19.22
CA TRP A 235 -13.08 14.36 17.91
C TRP A 235 -14.19 15.41 17.99
N VAL A 236 -15.27 15.12 18.71
CA VAL A 236 -16.42 16.04 18.89
C VAL A 236 -15.95 17.34 19.54
N LYS A 237 -15.14 17.21 20.60
CA LYS A 237 -14.51 18.34 21.30
C LYS A 237 -13.63 19.17 20.39
N ASN A 238 -12.82 18.50 19.56
CA ASN A 238 -11.95 19.18 18.63
C ASN A 238 -12.73 20.02 17.60
N GLU A 239 -13.85 19.51 17.08
CA GLU A 239 -14.70 20.23 16.12
C GLU A 239 -15.36 21.47 16.75
N TRP A 240 -16.08 21.32 17.86
CA TRP A 240 -16.79 22.45 18.45
C TRP A 240 -15.86 23.51 19.04
N SER A 241 -14.71 23.12 19.61
CA SER A 241 -13.74 24.08 20.15
C SER A 241 -13.11 24.93 19.04
N ARG A 242 -12.79 24.34 17.88
CA ARG A 242 -12.32 25.08 16.68
C ARG A 242 -13.39 26.05 16.19
N PHE A 243 -14.65 25.61 16.14
CA PHE A 243 -15.75 26.46 15.71
C PHE A 243 -16.00 27.64 16.65
N LEU A 244 -15.90 27.41 17.97
CA LEU A 244 -15.95 28.49 18.97
C LEU A 244 -14.76 29.46 18.83
N SER A 245 -13.54 28.96 18.61
CA SER A 245 -12.38 29.82 18.39
C SER A 245 -12.55 30.74 17.18
N LEU A 246 -13.21 30.27 16.10
CA LEU A 246 -13.55 31.13 14.97
C LEU A 246 -14.54 32.24 15.36
N ILE A 247 -15.52 31.94 16.20
CA ILE A 247 -16.48 32.93 16.73
C ILE A 247 -15.75 33.97 17.59
N GLU A 248 -14.85 33.54 18.47
CA GLU A 248 -14.03 34.41 19.32
C GLU A 248 -13.13 35.35 18.49
N LYS A 249 -12.60 34.85 17.36
CA LYS A 249 -11.85 35.64 16.37
C LYS A 249 -12.74 36.57 15.50
N GLY A 250 -14.04 36.62 15.76
CA GLY A 250 -14.98 37.55 15.13
C GLY A 250 -15.74 37.02 13.92
N ALA A 251 -15.68 35.70 13.63
CA ALA A 251 -16.46 35.12 12.55
C ALA A 251 -17.97 35.16 12.87
N LYS A 252 -18.79 35.52 11.87
CA LYS A 252 -20.26 35.52 11.97
C LYS A 252 -20.82 34.10 11.89
N LYS A 253 -20.63 33.33 12.96
CA LYS A 253 -21.03 31.93 13.09
C LYS A 253 -21.88 31.73 14.35
N THR A 254 -22.72 30.70 14.36
CA THR A 254 -23.57 30.36 15.51
C THR A 254 -23.41 28.88 15.85
N LEU A 255 -23.09 28.56 17.10
CA LEU A 255 -23.12 27.19 17.59
C LEU A 255 -24.40 26.98 18.39
N ILE A 256 -25.15 25.92 18.07
CA ILE A 256 -26.38 25.52 18.75
C ILE A 256 -26.14 24.14 19.37
N PRO A 257 -26.02 24.05 20.71
CA PRO A 257 -26.01 22.77 21.40
C PRO A 257 -27.38 22.10 21.28
N CYS A 258 -27.42 20.86 20.79
CA CYS A 258 -28.60 20.05 20.59
C CYS A 258 -28.56 18.86 21.56
N TYR A 259 -29.33 18.91 22.64
CA TYR A 259 -29.20 17.92 23.72
C TYR A 259 -30.49 17.14 23.93
N LYS A 260 -30.39 15.94 24.50
CA LYS A 260 -31.55 15.15 24.91
C LYS A 260 -31.23 14.36 26.16
N GLY A 261 -32.08 14.49 27.18
CA GLY A 261 -32.00 13.66 28.38
C GLY A 261 -30.86 13.99 29.34
N ILE A 262 -30.15 15.10 29.13
CA ILE A 262 -29.05 15.57 29.99
C ILE A 262 -29.35 16.96 30.57
N ASP A 263 -28.66 17.32 31.65
CA ASP A 263 -28.82 18.61 32.29
C ASP A 263 -27.75 19.63 31.84
N ALA A 264 -27.81 20.84 32.40
CA ALA A 264 -26.89 21.92 32.03
C ALA A 264 -25.45 21.73 32.54
N TYR A 265 -25.24 20.87 33.55
CA TYR A 265 -23.92 20.55 34.10
C TYR A 265 -23.21 19.48 33.27
N ASP A 266 -23.97 18.62 32.60
CA ASP A 266 -23.47 17.61 31.66
C ASP A 266 -23.01 18.23 30.32
N MET A 267 -23.32 19.50 30.06
CA MET A 267 -22.84 20.22 28.89
C MET A 267 -21.46 20.86 29.13
N PRO A 268 -20.61 20.98 28.08
CA PRO A 268 -19.38 21.75 28.16
C PRO A 268 -19.61 23.15 28.73
N LYS A 269 -18.73 23.61 29.61
CA LYS A 269 -18.86 24.91 30.29
C LYS A 269 -18.87 26.07 29.30
N GLU A 270 -18.19 25.88 28.18
CA GLU A 270 -18.12 26.77 27.03
C GLU A 270 -19.51 27.01 26.41
N PHE A 271 -20.45 26.06 26.55
CA PHE A 271 -21.80 26.16 26.01
C PHE A 271 -22.76 26.94 26.93
N ALA A 272 -22.38 27.26 28.16
CA ALA A 272 -23.26 27.87 29.15
C ALA A 272 -23.91 29.20 28.72
N ARG A 273 -23.32 29.89 27.73
CA ARG A 273 -23.82 31.17 27.19
C ARG A 273 -24.53 31.03 25.85
N LEU A 274 -24.64 29.82 25.30
CA LEU A 274 -25.22 29.55 24.00
C LEU A 274 -26.70 29.19 24.12
N GLN A 275 -27.47 29.49 23.06
CA GLN A 275 -28.85 29.02 22.98
C GLN A 275 -28.86 27.54 22.59
N ALA A 276 -29.30 26.69 23.52
CA ALA A 276 -29.41 25.25 23.32
C ALA A 276 -30.82 24.83 22.89
N GLN A 277 -30.91 23.75 22.12
CA GLN A 277 -32.15 23.12 21.67
C GLN A 277 -32.31 21.75 22.34
N ASP A 278 -33.44 21.58 23.04
CA ASP A 278 -33.83 20.30 23.61
C ASP A 278 -34.50 19.43 22.53
N MET A 279 -33.81 18.36 22.15
CA MET A 279 -34.22 17.38 21.13
C MET A 279 -35.10 16.25 21.69
N GLY A 280 -35.40 16.27 22.99
CA GLY A 280 -36.35 15.35 23.63
C GLY A 280 -37.81 15.77 23.50
N LYS A 281 -38.07 17.03 23.09
CA LYS A 281 -39.43 17.59 23.00
C LYS A 281 -40.13 17.20 21.70
N VAL A 282 -41.45 16.98 21.78
CA VAL A 282 -42.31 16.85 20.60
C VAL A 282 -42.25 18.15 19.80
N GLY A 283 -41.90 18.07 18.52
CA GLY A 283 -41.74 19.25 17.67
C GLY A 283 -40.32 19.83 17.62
N ALA A 284 -39.35 19.27 18.34
CA ALA A 284 -38.01 19.83 18.46
C ALA A 284 -37.28 20.03 17.12
N ILE A 285 -37.44 19.09 16.18
CA ILE A 285 -36.86 19.22 14.83
C ILE A 285 -37.46 20.42 14.11
N GLN A 286 -38.79 20.59 14.15
CA GLN A 286 -39.46 21.72 13.51
C GLN A 286 -39.02 23.06 14.10
N ASP A 287 -38.87 23.14 15.43
CA ASP A 287 -38.40 24.34 16.13
C ASP A 287 -36.94 24.65 15.77
N LEU A 288 -36.07 23.64 15.72
CA LEU A 288 -34.68 23.77 15.30
C LEU A 288 -34.58 24.30 13.87
N LEU A 289 -35.31 23.69 12.93
CA LEU A 289 -35.35 24.11 11.52
C LEU A 289 -35.83 25.56 11.38
N ARG A 290 -36.83 25.96 12.17
CA ARG A 290 -37.31 27.36 12.19
C ARG A 290 -36.27 28.32 12.76
N GLY A 291 -35.51 27.90 13.78
CA GLY A 291 -34.39 28.66 14.32
C GLY A 291 -33.29 28.86 13.28
N ILE A 292 -32.91 27.80 12.58
CA ILE A 292 -31.93 27.81 11.50
C ILE A 292 -32.38 28.73 10.35
N GLU A 293 -33.63 28.64 9.92
CA GLU A 293 -34.18 29.49 8.85
C GLU A 293 -34.15 30.98 9.21
N LYS A 294 -34.35 31.33 10.49
CA LYS A 294 -34.21 32.73 10.95
C LYS A 294 -32.77 33.24 10.88
N ILE A 295 -31.78 32.38 11.10
CA ILE A 295 -30.37 32.75 11.09
C ILE A 295 -29.83 32.82 9.66
N LEU A 296 -30.19 31.87 8.80
CA LEU A 296 -29.69 31.78 7.42
C LEU A 296 -30.52 32.54 6.40
N GLY A 297 -31.79 32.84 6.70
CA GLY A 297 -32.77 33.40 5.78
C GLY A 297 -33.49 32.30 4.97
N SER A 298 -34.77 32.54 4.63
CA SER A 298 -35.57 31.59 3.84
C SER A 298 -35.02 31.49 2.41
N LYS A 299 -34.54 30.30 2.01
CA LYS A 299 -34.32 29.96 0.60
C LYS A 299 -35.71 29.67 0.00
N THR A 300 -36.40 30.71 -0.46
CA THR A 300 -37.78 30.60 -0.95
C THR A 300 -37.86 29.70 -2.19
N GLN A 301 -38.83 28.78 -2.20
CA GLN A 301 -39.24 28.10 -3.42
C GLN A 301 -39.74 29.11 -4.46
N ILE A 302 -39.35 28.90 -5.71
CA ILE A 302 -39.83 29.65 -6.88
C ILE A 302 -41.35 29.43 -6.99
N GLY A 303 -42.12 30.47 -6.71
CA GLY A 303 -43.57 30.44 -6.82
C GLY A 303 -44.05 30.61 -8.27
N THR A 304 -45.03 29.80 -8.66
CA THR A 304 -45.90 30.07 -9.82
C THR A 304 -47.34 30.32 -9.34
N ALA A 305 -47.95 31.37 -9.87
CA ALA A 305 -49.30 31.83 -9.54
C ALA A 305 -50.39 30.90 -10.12
N PRO A 306 -51.61 30.83 -9.53
CA PRO A 306 -52.66 29.96 -10.04
C PRO A 306 -53.33 30.55 -11.29
N VAL A 307 -53.33 29.78 -12.38
CA VAL A 307 -54.16 30.00 -13.58
C VAL A 307 -55.44 29.19 -13.43
N ALA A 308 -56.59 29.74 -13.84
CA ALA A 308 -57.89 29.06 -13.78
C ALA A 308 -57.90 27.77 -14.63
N VAL A 309 -58.12 26.62 -13.98
CA VAL A 309 -58.06 25.28 -14.59
C VAL A 309 -59.46 24.81 -14.99
N LYS A 310 -59.61 24.27 -16.21
CA LYS A 310 -60.88 23.68 -16.71
C LYS A 310 -61.15 22.33 -16.03
N GLU A 311 -62.42 21.93 -15.94
CA GLU A 311 -62.89 20.70 -15.25
C GLU A 311 -62.22 19.38 -15.73
N GLY A 312 -61.80 19.32 -17.00
CA GLY A 312 -61.06 18.18 -17.57
C GLY A 312 -59.60 18.06 -17.09
N ASP A 313 -58.92 19.19 -16.84
CA ASP A 313 -57.54 19.23 -16.35
C ASP A 313 -57.45 18.78 -14.88
N LEU A 314 -58.48 19.03 -14.07
CA LEU A 314 -58.53 18.58 -12.67
C LEU A 314 -58.57 17.05 -12.55
N THR A 315 -59.30 16.38 -13.45
CA THR A 315 -59.36 14.92 -13.52
C THR A 315 -58.01 14.34 -13.93
N LYS A 316 -57.34 14.95 -14.92
CA LYS A 316 -56.00 14.59 -15.38
C LYS A 316 -54.95 14.71 -14.26
N ILE A 317 -54.92 15.85 -13.58
CA ILE A 317 -54.03 16.12 -12.43
C ILE A 317 -54.28 15.13 -11.28
N GLY A 318 -55.54 14.75 -11.02
CA GLY A 318 -55.87 13.77 -10.00
C GLY A 318 -55.42 12.34 -10.33
N LEU A 319 -55.51 11.95 -11.60
CA LEU A 319 -55.09 10.63 -12.08
C LEU A 319 -53.57 10.49 -12.10
N ILE A 320 -52.84 11.50 -12.58
CA ILE A 320 -51.37 11.46 -12.64
C ILE A 320 -50.76 11.45 -11.23
N LYS A 321 -51.32 12.23 -10.28
CA LYS A 321 -50.90 12.21 -8.87
C LYS A 321 -51.03 10.82 -8.25
N ARG A 322 -52.16 10.13 -8.50
CA ARG A 322 -52.33 8.74 -8.02
C ARG A 322 -51.35 7.78 -8.70
N ALA A 323 -51.05 7.99 -9.98
CA ALA A 323 -50.08 7.16 -10.69
C ALA A 323 -48.68 7.26 -10.04
N PHE A 324 -48.23 8.47 -9.67
CA PHE A 324 -47.00 8.66 -8.91
C PHE A 324 -47.05 8.09 -7.47
N MET A 325 -48.20 8.10 -6.80
CA MET A 325 -48.35 7.42 -5.51
C MET A 325 -48.15 5.90 -5.65
N PHE A 326 -48.75 5.28 -6.66
CA PHE A 326 -48.53 3.85 -6.94
C PHE A 326 -47.07 3.53 -7.28
N ILE A 327 -46.38 4.41 -7.99
CA ILE A 327 -44.92 4.28 -8.23
C ILE A 327 -44.17 4.25 -6.89
N SER A 328 -44.46 5.17 -5.98
CA SER A 328 -43.79 5.23 -4.66
C SER A 328 -44.09 4.03 -3.76
N GLU A 329 -45.24 3.38 -3.96
CA GLU A 329 -45.67 2.18 -3.22
C GLU A 329 -45.16 0.88 -3.89
N GLY A 330 -44.43 0.96 -5.01
CA GLY A 330 -43.95 -0.19 -5.77
C GLY A 330 -45.06 -0.92 -6.55
N GLU A 331 -46.24 -0.31 -6.69
CA GLU A 331 -47.36 -0.85 -7.45
C GLU A 331 -47.28 -0.51 -8.95
N TRP A 332 -46.26 -1.03 -9.63
CA TRP A 332 -45.93 -0.69 -11.04
C TRP A 332 -47.10 -0.88 -12.01
N ARG A 333 -47.85 -1.99 -11.86
CA ARG A 333 -49.02 -2.28 -12.73
C ARG A 333 -50.19 -1.33 -12.48
N SER A 334 -50.35 -0.84 -11.24
CA SER A 334 -51.37 0.14 -10.91
C SER A 334 -50.97 1.51 -11.47
N ALA A 335 -49.72 1.92 -11.27
CA ALA A 335 -49.18 3.14 -11.84
C ALA A 335 -49.34 3.19 -13.37
N ASP A 336 -48.96 2.13 -14.07
CA ASP A 336 -49.09 2.02 -15.53
C ASP A 336 -50.54 2.17 -15.99
N ARG A 337 -51.49 1.48 -15.34
CA ARG A 337 -52.93 1.60 -15.65
C ARG A 337 -53.47 3.00 -15.43
N TYR A 338 -53.01 3.70 -14.39
CA TYR A 338 -53.46 5.06 -14.10
C TYR A 338 -52.84 6.08 -15.06
N ALA A 339 -51.60 5.87 -15.49
CA ALA A 339 -50.99 6.64 -16.57
C ALA A 339 -51.72 6.40 -17.90
N GLU A 340 -52.14 5.17 -18.21
CA GLU A 340 -52.92 4.88 -19.43
C GLU A 340 -54.26 5.64 -19.44
N LYS A 341 -54.95 5.73 -18.30
CA LYS A 341 -56.17 6.55 -18.18
C LYS A 341 -55.94 8.04 -18.42
N VAL A 342 -54.74 8.54 -18.11
CA VAL A 342 -54.35 9.90 -18.44
C VAL A 342 -54.14 10.03 -19.95
N LEU A 343 -53.51 9.04 -20.58
CA LEU A 343 -53.29 9.00 -22.03
C LEU A 343 -54.58 8.81 -22.85
N ASP A 344 -55.60 8.14 -22.31
CA ASP A 344 -56.93 8.05 -22.90
C ASP A 344 -57.62 9.44 -22.99
N ILE A 345 -57.28 10.34 -22.07
CA ILE A 345 -57.81 11.72 -22.02
C ILE A 345 -56.93 12.66 -22.85
N ASP A 346 -55.60 12.51 -22.74
CA ASP A 346 -54.61 13.28 -23.46
C ASP A 346 -53.45 12.38 -23.94
N PRO A 347 -53.49 11.92 -25.20
CA PRO A 347 -52.49 11.01 -25.76
C PRO A 347 -51.06 11.58 -25.82
N GLU A 348 -50.92 12.90 -25.68
CA GLU A 348 -49.65 13.64 -25.70
C GLU A 348 -49.24 14.11 -24.29
N ASP A 349 -49.72 13.46 -23.22
CA ASP A 349 -49.28 13.82 -21.87
C ASP A 349 -47.89 13.28 -21.51
N GLY A 350 -46.90 14.18 -21.40
CA GLY A 350 -45.53 13.80 -21.08
C GLY A 350 -45.33 13.22 -19.66
N GLU A 351 -46.09 13.66 -18.66
CA GLU A 351 -45.97 13.15 -17.28
C GLU A 351 -46.46 11.70 -17.19
N ALA A 352 -47.53 11.35 -17.89
CA ALA A 352 -48.02 9.98 -17.98
C ALA A 352 -46.97 9.05 -18.63
N TYR A 353 -46.30 9.50 -19.69
CA TYR A 353 -45.21 8.73 -20.27
C TYR A 353 -44.00 8.59 -19.33
N LEU A 354 -43.70 9.60 -18.50
CA LEU A 354 -42.65 9.48 -17.48
C LEU A 354 -43.04 8.45 -16.41
N VAL A 355 -44.29 8.45 -15.94
CA VAL A 355 -44.78 7.43 -14.98
C VAL A 355 -44.68 6.03 -15.58
N LYS A 356 -45.04 5.84 -16.85
CA LYS A 356 -44.87 4.55 -17.54
C LYS A 356 -43.39 4.14 -17.64
N ALA A 357 -42.50 5.09 -17.93
CA ALA A 357 -41.05 4.82 -17.95
C ALA A 357 -40.52 4.39 -16.57
N MET A 358 -40.97 5.05 -15.50
CA MET A 358 -40.62 4.66 -14.12
C MET A 358 -41.21 3.30 -13.74
N ALA A 359 -42.42 2.98 -14.20
CA ALA A 359 -43.02 1.65 -13.98
C ALA A 359 -42.26 0.54 -14.72
N ASP A 360 -41.86 0.78 -15.98
CA ASP A 360 -41.07 -0.16 -16.79
C ASP A 360 -39.72 -0.46 -16.15
N LEU A 361 -39.05 0.59 -15.65
CA LEU A 361 -37.73 0.53 -15.04
C LEU A 361 -37.78 0.22 -13.53
N GLN A 362 -38.99 0.09 -12.97
CA GLN A 362 -39.26 -0.19 -11.55
C GLN A 362 -38.58 0.80 -10.60
N VAL A 363 -38.67 2.09 -10.93
CA VAL A 363 -38.03 3.18 -10.19
C VAL A 363 -39.06 3.86 -9.31
N ALA A 364 -38.92 3.73 -7.99
CA ALA A 364 -39.93 4.22 -7.02
C ALA A 364 -39.96 5.74 -6.86
N HIS A 365 -38.88 6.44 -7.20
CA HIS A 365 -38.74 7.89 -6.98
C HIS A 365 -37.95 8.55 -8.10
N LEU A 366 -38.32 9.80 -8.43
CA LEU A 366 -37.67 10.57 -9.50
C LEU A 366 -36.16 10.76 -9.26
N GLY A 367 -35.74 10.95 -8.01
CA GLY A 367 -34.33 11.10 -7.66
C GLY A 367 -33.46 9.87 -7.94
N LEU A 368 -34.07 8.68 -8.00
CA LEU A 368 -33.38 7.43 -8.33
C LEU A 368 -33.12 7.29 -9.84
N LEU A 369 -33.78 8.10 -10.69
CA LEU A 369 -33.52 8.11 -12.13
C LEU A 369 -32.09 8.55 -12.48
N ASN A 370 -31.41 9.24 -11.56
CA ASN A 370 -30.00 9.60 -11.67
C ASN A 370 -29.05 8.40 -11.72
N ASP A 371 -29.50 7.23 -11.26
CA ASP A 371 -28.68 6.03 -11.14
C ASP A 371 -29.12 4.91 -12.09
N VAL A 372 -30.10 5.19 -12.96
CA VAL A 372 -30.71 4.17 -13.82
C VAL A 372 -29.99 4.08 -15.16
N THR A 373 -29.42 2.91 -15.41
CA THR A 373 -28.78 2.59 -16.68
C THR A 373 -29.81 2.56 -17.81
N GLU A 374 -29.43 3.06 -18.98
CA GLU A 374 -30.28 3.06 -20.19
C GLU A 374 -31.64 3.79 -20.06
N PHE A 375 -31.81 4.68 -19.07
CA PHE A 375 -33.02 5.48 -18.91
C PHE A 375 -33.42 6.23 -20.19
N GLU A 376 -32.43 6.77 -20.92
CA GLU A 376 -32.63 7.45 -22.22
C GLU A 376 -33.11 6.54 -23.35
N ASN A 377 -32.86 5.22 -23.25
CA ASN A 377 -33.21 4.24 -24.27
C ASN A 377 -34.65 3.74 -24.13
N ASN A 378 -35.24 3.84 -22.93
CA ASN A 378 -36.60 3.44 -22.67
C ASN A 378 -37.60 4.17 -23.59
N VAL A 379 -38.52 3.41 -24.16
CA VAL A 379 -39.49 3.89 -25.17
C VAL A 379 -40.39 4.97 -24.60
N ASN A 380 -40.81 4.84 -23.35
CA ASN A 380 -41.68 5.79 -22.66
C ASN A 380 -40.89 7.04 -22.23
N THR A 381 -39.60 6.93 -21.87
CA THR A 381 -38.74 8.11 -21.66
C THR A 381 -38.63 8.96 -22.93
N LYS A 382 -38.47 8.33 -24.10
CA LYS A 382 -38.44 9.04 -25.39
C LYS A 382 -39.75 9.74 -25.70
N LYS A 383 -40.89 9.13 -25.34
CA LYS A 383 -42.22 9.76 -25.48
C LYS A 383 -42.42 10.90 -24.48
N ALA A 384 -41.95 10.75 -23.25
CA ALA A 384 -41.96 11.80 -22.24
C ALA A 384 -41.14 13.03 -22.68
N LEU A 385 -39.98 12.81 -23.30
CA LEU A 385 -39.19 13.89 -23.91
C LEU A 385 -39.89 14.54 -25.11
N ARG A 386 -40.57 13.74 -25.94
CA ARG A 386 -41.28 14.22 -27.14
C ARG A 386 -42.49 15.09 -26.79
N TYR A 387 -43.32 14.64 -25.85
CA TYR A 387 -44.61 15.27 -25.54
C TYR A 387 -44.61 16.07 -24.23
N GLY A 388 -43.55 15.98 -23.43
CA GLY A 388 -43.41 16.74 -22.18
C GLY A 388 -43.28 18.25 -22.36
N SER A 389 -43.61 18.98 -21.30
CA SER A 389 -43.36 20.42 -21.19
C SER A 389 -41.86 20.71 -21.20
N ASP A 390 -41.47 21.95 -21.47
CA ASP A 390 -40.06 22.34 -21.45
C ASP A 390 -39.40 22.11 -20.08
N SER A 391 -40.17 22.27 -18.98
CA SER A 391 -39.74 21.93 -17.62
C SER A 391 -39.47 20.43 -17.48
N LEU A 392 -40.41 19.59 -17.89
CA LEU A 392 -40.29 18.13 -17.78
C LEU A 392 -39.13 17.59 -18.63
N ARG A 393 -38.92 18.15 -19.83
CA ARG A 393 -37.78 17.82 -20.68
C ARG A 393 -36.46 18.21 -20.02
N ALA A 394 -36.41 19.38 -19.36
CA ALA A 394 -35.23 19.81 -18.63
C ALA A 394 -34.93 18.86 -17.47
N ASP A 395 -35.95 18.44 -16.71
CA ASP A 395 -35.79 17.50 -15.59
C ASP A 395 -35.27 16.13 -16.05
N ILE A 396 -35.89 15.54 -17.09
CA ILE A 396 -35.47 14.24 -17.64
C ILE A 396 -34.04 14.31 -18.18
N ASN A 397 -33.69 15.36 -18.93
CA ASN A 397 -32.32 15.55 -19.41
C ASN A 397 -31.33 15.79 -18.26
N GLY A 398 -31.77 16.43 -17.19
CA GLY A 398 -30.98 16.60 -15.96
C GLY A 398 -30.64 15.25 -15.32
N TYR A 399 -31.61 14.34 -15.22
CA TYR A 399 -31.38 12.99 -14.69
C TYR A 399 -30.44 12.16 -15.57
N ILE A 400 -30.60 12.24 -16.90
CA ILE A 400 -29.71 11.57 -17.86
C ILE A 400 -28.28 12.12 -17.75
N ALA A 401 -28.13 13.45 -17.62
CA ALA A 401 -26.83 14.09 -17.46
C ALA A 401 -26.16 13.73 -16.14
N ALA A 402 -26.92 13.67 -15.04
CA ALA A 402 -26.44 13.26 -13.73
C ALA A 402 -25.86 11.84 -13.77
N TYR A 403 -26.61 10.88 -14.32
CA TYR A 403 -26.13 9.50 -14.52
C TYR A 403 -24.83 9.46 -15.33
N LYS A 404 -24.79 10.11 -16.50
CA LYS A 404 -23.61 10.11 -17.38
C LYS A 404 -22.39 10.74 -16.71
N SER A 405 -22.60 11.78 -15.89
CA SER A 405 -21.52 12.42 -15.15
C SER A 405 -20.98 11.53 -14.02
N ALA A 406 -21.86 10.85 -13.28
CA ALA A 406 -21.48 9.92 -12.23
C ALA A 406 -20.74 8.70 -12.79
N GLU A 407 -21.21 8.16 -13.93
CA GLU A 407 -20.55 7.04 -14.61
C GLU A 407 -19.16 7.42 -15.13
N MET A 408 -19.02 8.60 -15.74
CA MET A 408 -17.71 9.11 -16.19
C MET A 408 -16.75 9.32 -15.01
N MET A 409 -17.25 9.78 -13.86
CA MET A 409 -16.44 9.90 -12.64
C MET A 409 -16.01 8.53 -12.10
N ARG A 410 -16.90 7.52 -12.11
CA ARG A 410 -16.57 6.14 -11.70
C ARG A 410 -15.47 5.53 -12.59
N ILE A 411 -15.59 5.69 -13.90
CA ILE A 411 -14.57 5.21 -14.87
C ILE A 411 -13.22 5.89 -14.60
N LYS A 412 -13.21 7.22 -14.44
CA LYS A 412 -11.97 7.97 -14.14
C LYS A 412 -11.36 7.58 -12.79
N ALA A 413 -12.19 7.37 -11.77
CA ALA A 413 -11.72 6.94 -10.45
C ALA A 413 -11.10 5.53 -10.51
N GLU A 414 -11.68 4.63 -11.31
CA GLU A 414 -11.14 3.28 -11.52
C GLU A 414 -9.83 3.32 -12.34
N GLU A 415 -9.74 4.17 -13.36
CA GLU A 415 -8.50 4.40 -14.11
C GLU A 415 -7.38 4.97 -13.22
N GLU A 416 -7.68 5.95 -12.38
CA GLU A 416 -6.71 6.54 -11.45
C GLU A 416 -6.29 5.54 -10.36
N ARG A 417 -7.21 4.72 -9.84
CA ARG A 417 -6.88 3.62 -8.93
C ARG A 417 -5.91 2.61 -9.56
N LYS A 418 -6.14 2.23 -10.83
CA LYS A 418 -5.24 1.35 -11.57
C LYS A 418 -3.85 1.98 -11.76
N ARG A 419 -3.80 3.27 -12.10
CA ARG A 419 -2.55 4.02 -12.26
C ARG A 419 -1.77 4.13 -10.95
N GLN A 420 -2.46 4.37 -9.84
CA GLN A 420 -1.85 4.43 -8.52
C GLN A 420 -1.30 3.07 -8.08
N ALA A 421 -2.06 1.99 -8.32
CA ALA A 421 -1.58 0.62 -8.09
C ALA A 421 -0.35 0.27 -8.94
N GLU A 422 -0.28 0.74 -10.19
CA GLU A 422 0.90 0.59 -11.06
C GLU A 422 2.13 1.31 -10.47
N ILE A 423 1.99 2.55 -10.01
CA ILE A 423 3.08 3.33 -9.39
C ILE A 423 3.59 2.63 -8.13
N GLU A 424 2.69 2.16 -7.27
CA GLU A 424 3.04 1.45 -6.03
C GLU A 424 3.76 0.12 -6.32
N ALA A 425 3.30 -0.62 -7.33
CA ALA A 425 3.94 -1.85 -7.76
C ALA A 425 5.34 -1.59 -8.34
N GLN A 426 5.51 -0.52 -9.14
CA GLN A 426 6.82 -0.10 -9.65
C GLN A 426 7.79 0.29 -8.53
N ASP A 427 7.33 1.01 -7.50
CA ASP A 427 8.16 1.41 -6.37
C ASP A 427 8.52 0.22 -5.45
N ALA A 428 7.60 -0.73 -5.27
CA ALA A 428 7.90 -1.99 -4.60
C ALA A 428 8.98 -2.78 -5.36
N ALA A 429 8.87 -2.86 -6.70
CA ALA A 429 9.87 -3.52 -7.53
C ALA A 429 11.25 -2.85 -7.41
N LYS A 430 11.32 -1.51 -7.45
CA LYS A 430 12.58 -0.76 -7.26
C LYS A 430 13.23 -1.06 -5.91
N LYS A 431 12.45 -1.15 -4.83
CA LYS A 431 12.95 -1.49 -3.48
C LYS A 431 13.56 -2.89 -3.44
N VAL A 432 12.89 -3.87 -4.05
CA VAL A 432 13.40 -5.24 -4.15
C VAL A 432 14.70 -5.26 -4.96
N ILE A 433 14.75 -4.61 -6.12
CA ILE A 433 15.95 -4.52 -6.97
C ILE A 433 17.13 -3.88 -6.22
N ALA A 434 16.89 -2.78 -5.49
CA ALA A 434 17.92 -2.10 -4.72
C ALA A 434 18.50 -3.00 -3.62
N THR A 435 17.64 -3.69 -2.88
CA THR A 435 18.04 -4.62 -1.81
C THR A 435 18.89 -5.77 -2.36
N LEU A 436 18.47 -6.36 -3.47
CA LEU A 436 19.20 -7.47 -4.11
C LEU A 436 20.55 -7.03 -4.67
N THR A 437 20.62 -5.82 -5.23
CA THR A 437 21.88 -5.26 -5.72
C THR A 437 22.87 -5.04 -4.58
N SER A 438 22.39 -4.52 -3.44
CA SER A 438 23.21 -4.31 -2.24
C SER A 438 23.74 -5.63 -1.67
N ASN A 439 22.89 -6.65 -1.56
CA ASN A 439 23.29 -7.96 -1.05
C ASN A 439 24.37 -8.62 -1.92
N ARG A 440 24.22 -8.55 -3.25
CA ARG A 440 25.22 -9.07 -4.19
C ARG A 440 26.56 -8.34 -4.06
N GLN A 441 26.54 -7.01 -3.99
CA GLN A 441 27.76 -6.21 -3.79
C GLN A 441 28.47 -6.58 -2.48
N SER A 442 27.71 -6.83 -1.41
CA SER A 442 28.26 -7.29 -0.15
C SER A 442 28.93 -8.67 -0.26
N LEU A 443 28.34 -9.61 -1.00
CA LEU A 443 28.93 -10.95 -1.19
C LEU A 443 30.19 -10.90 -2.07
N GLU A 444 30.15 -10.11 -3.15
CA GLU A 444 31.31 -9.88 -4.02
C GLU A 444 32.48 -9.24 -3.24
N HIS A 445 32.20 -8.29 -2.33
CA HIS A 445 33.21 -7.71 -1.45
C HIS A 445 33.81 -8.73 -0.47
N GLN A 446 32.98 -9.53 0.20
CA GLN A 446 33.44 -10.57 1.13
C GLN A 446 34.30 -11.63 0.43
N LEU A 447 33.97 -11.97 -0.83
CA LEU A 447 34.74 -12.89 -1.64
C LEU A 447 36.14 -12.32 -1.94
N GLU A 448 36.23 -11.04 -2.32
CA GLU A 448 37.49 -10.37 -2.63
C GLU A 448 38.40 -10.30 -1.38
N GLU A 449 37.86 -9.90 -0.22
CA GLU A 449 38.60 -9.89 1.04
C GLU A 449 39.10 -11.29 1.42
N SER A 450 38.26 -12.31 1.24
CA SER A 450 38.63 -13.71 1.52
C SER A 450 39.71 -14.22 0.58
N LYS A 451 39.67 -13.85 -0.71
CA LYS A 451 40.72 -14.18 -1.70
C LYS A 451 42.04 -13.52 -1.34
N GLN A 452 42.03 -12.25 -0.96
CA GLN A 452 43.24 -11.54 -0.50
C GLN A 452 43.83 -12.20 0.75
N ARG A 453 42.99 -12.64 1.68
CA ARG A 453 43.42 -13.38 2.88
C ARG A 453 44.10 -14.71 2.51
N VAL A 454 43.58 -15.45 1.53
CA VAL A 454 44.22 -16.68 1.03
C VAL A 454 45.63 -16.38 0.50
N VAL A 455 45.81 -15.35 -0.32
CA VAL A 455 47.13 -14.98 -0.88
C VAL A 455 48.14 -14.66 0.24
N VAL A 456 47.73 -13.91 1.26
CA VAL A 456 48.60 -13.59 2.41
C VAL A 456 48.99 -14.85 3.19
N LEU A 457 48.04 -15.75 3.43
CA LEU A 457 48.28 -17.00 4.16
C LEU A 457 49.14 -18.00 3.37
N GLU A 458 48.99 -18.06 2.05
CA GLU A 458 49.86 -18.86 1.16
C GLU A 458 51.32 -18.40 1.29
N SER A 459 51.56 -17.10 1.14
CA SER A 459 52.90 -16.51 1.29
C SER A 459 53.48 -16.75 2.69
N THR A 460 52.64 -16.68 3.74
CA THR A 460 53.06 -16.96 5.12
C THR A 460 53.47 -18.41 5.29
N CYS A 461 52.67 -19.37 4.79
CA CYS A 461 52.94 -20.80 4.88
C CYS A 461 54.20 -21.21 4.11
N GLU A 462 54.41 -20.65 2.92
CA GLU A 462 55.59 -20.91 2.09
C GLU A 462 56.89 -20.47 2.77
N ASN A 463 56.88 -19.29 3.37
CA ASN A 463 58.07 -18.68 3.98
C ASN A 463 58.22 -18.98 5.47
N PHE A 464 57.26 -19.68 6.10
CA PHE A 464 57.17 -19.83 7.55
C PHE A 464 58.46 -20.33 8.20
N ASP A 465 59.02 -21.43 7.66
CA ASP A 465 60.20 -22.07 8.24
C ASP A 465 61.43 -21.17 8.19
N GLN A 466 61.59 -20.42 7.10
CA GLN A 466 62.69 -19.48 6.90
C GLN A 466 62.58 -18.28 7.85
N VAL A 467 61.37 -17.70 7.95
CA VAL A 467 61.09 -16.55 8.82
C VAL A 467 61.21 -16.96 10.30
N ALA A 468 60.65 -18.11 10.69
CA ALA A 468 60.74 -18.64 12.04
C ALA A 468 62.19 -18.95 12.45
N PHE A 469 63.00 -19.50 11.53
CA PHE A 469 64.42 -19.71 11.77
C PHE A 469 65.17 -18.39 11.99
N LYS A 470 64.90 -17.38 11.16
CA LYS A 470 65.50 -16.04 11.29
C LYS A 470 65.09 -15.38 12.61
N ALA A 471 63.83 -15.49 13.01
CA ALA A 471 63.33 -14.98 14.30
C ALA A 471 64.02 -15.67 15.49
N ARG A 472 64.17 -17.00 15.46
CA ARG A 472 64.88 -17.77 16.51
C ARG A 472 66.34 -17.34 16.61
N LYS A 473 67.03 -17.19 15.48
CA LYS A 473 68.43 -16.74 15.44
C LYS A 473 68.58 -15.35 16.06
N LEU A 474 67.76 -14.39 15.62
CA LEU A 474 67.75 -13.03 16.16
C LEU A 474 67.40 -13.00 17.66
N SER A 475 66.48 -13.86 18.11
CA SER A 475 66.14 -13.99 19.53
C SER A 475 67.32 -14.44 20.37
N VAL A 476 68.13 -15.40 19.88
CA VAL A 476 69.33 -15.87 20.58
C VAL A 476 70.40 -14.78 20.64
N GLU A 477 70.62 -14.06 19.54
CA GLU A 477 71.55 -12.93 19.48
C GLU A 477 71.12 -11.79 20.40
N ARG A 478 69.82 -11.49 20.44
CA ARG A 478 69.20 -10.52 21.35
C ARG A 478 69.40 -10.91 22.81
N THR A 479 69.18 -12.17 23.18
CA THR A 479 69.41 -12.65 24.55
C THR A 479 70.88 -12.53 24.94
N ALA A 480 71.81 -12.89 24.05
CA ALA A 480 73.23 -12.74 24.31
C ALA A 480 73.66 -11.26 24.45
N ALA A 481 73.06 -10.35 23.67
CA ALA A 481 73.28 -8.92 23.81
C ALA A 481 72.74 -8.37 25.15
N ALA A 482 71.56 -8.82 25.57
CA ALA A 482 70.95 -8.45 26.85
C ALA A 482 71.76 -8.96 28.06
N GLU A 483 72.32 -10.18 27.98
CA GLU A 483 73.22 -10.73 29.00
C GLU A 483 74.55 -9.95 29.09
N LYS A 484 75.10 -9.52 27.95
CA LYS A 484 76.28 -8.63 27.96
C LYS A 484 75.97 -7.29 28.60
N LEU A 485 74.83 -6.70 28.26
CA LEU A 485 74.37 -5.44 28.86
C LEU A 485 74.23 -5.59 30.39
N SER A 486 73.60 -6.66 30.88
CA SER A 486 73.43 -6.90 32.31
C SER A 486 74.76 -7.12 33.04
N ALA A 487 75.72 -7.82 32.41
CA ALA A 487 77.06 -8.01 32.94
C ALA A 487 77.84 -6.68 33.07
N ILE A 488 77.74 -5.78 32.08
CA ILE A 488 78.39 -4.46 32.12
C ILE A 488 77.74 -3.58 33.20
N ILE A 489 76.41 -3.61 33.34
CA ILE A 489 75.67 -2.92 34.40
C ILE A 489 76.13 -3.40 35.79
N SER A 490 76.19 -4.71 36.00
CA SER A 490 76.66 -5.31 37.27
C SER A 490 78.12 -4.94 37.57
N ARG A 491 78.98 -4.89 36.55
CA ARG A 491 80.36 -4.43 36.69
C ARG A 491 80.46 -2.94 37.04
N ARG A 492 79.59 -2.09 36.49
CA ARG A 492 79.50 -0.67 36.86
C ARG A 492 79.06 -0.51 38.30
N ASP A 493 78.08 -1.30 38.75
CA ASP A 493 77.47 -1.18 40.07
C ASP A 493 78.37 -1.70 41.21
N SER A 494 79.30 -2.59 40.89
CA SER A 494 80.32 -3.10 41.81
C SER A 494 81.53 -2.17 41.99
N LEU A 495 81.60 -1.04 41.26
CA LEU A 495 82.69 -0.07 41.39
C LEU A 495 82.48 0.87 42.59
N GLY A 496 83.55 1.08 43.37
CA GLY A 496 83.55 1.99 44.53
C GLY A 496 83.54 3.48 44.18
N MET A 497 83.42 4.34 45.20
CA MET A 497 83.16 5.79 45.04
C MET A 497 84.26 6.60 44.30
N PHE A 498 85.47 6.05 44.14
CA PHE A 498 86.64 6.75 43.59
C PHE A 498 87.03 6.33 42.15
N SER A 499 86.25 5.49 41.46
CA SER A 499 86.55 4.96 40.10
C SER A 499 85.79 5.68 38.98
N GLY A 500 85.62 7.00 39.07
CA GLY A 500 84.81 7.80 38.13
C GLY A 500 85.19 7.70 36.64
N LYS A 501 86.48 7.53 36.32
CA LYS A 501 86.94 7.37 34.93
C LYS A 501 86.52 6.03 34.33
N GLU A 502 86.58 4.96 35.11
CA GLU A 502 86.15 3.61 34.72
C GLU A 502 84.62 3.52 34.65
N LYS A 503 83.92 4.17 35.59
CA LYS A 503 82.45 4.28 35.59
C LYS A 503 81.94 4.98 34.32
N LYS A 504 82.57 6.09 33.93
CA LYS A 504 82.22 6.82 32.69
C LYS A 504 82.50 6.00 31.42
N ARG A 505 83.54 5.14 31.43
CA ARG A 505 83.81 4.20 30.34
C ARG A 505 82.71 3.14 30.23
N LEU A 506 82.35 2.50 31.34
CA LEU A 506 81.27 1.52 31.39
C LEU A 506 79.91 2.12 31.06
N GLU A 507 79.64 3.39 31.40
CA GLU A 507 78.42 4.10 30.98
C GLU A 507 78.32 4.27 29.46
N SER A 508 79.44 4.52 28.77
CA SER A 508 79.50 4.52 27.30
C SER A 508 79.22 3.13 26.73
N GLU A 509 79.85 2.10 27.29
CA GLU A 509 79.65 0.69 26.87
C GLU A 509 78.20 0.21 27.12
N ILE A 510 77.56 0.65 28.21
CA ILE A 510 76.14 0.39 28.51
C ILE A 510 75.24 1.06 27.46
N SER A 511 75.53 2.29 27.07
CA SER A 511 74.76 2.98 26.03
C SER A 511 74.83 2.26 24.70
N GLU A 512 76.03 1.82 24.29
CA GLU A 512 76.23 1.06 23.05
C GLU A 512 75.54 -0.31 23.10
N ALA A 513 75.71 -1.06 24.19
CA ALA A 513 75.07 -2.36 24.36
C ALA A 513 73.54 -2.26 24.47
N SER A 514 73.01 -1.20 25.09
CA SER A 514 71.57 -0.95 25.15
C SER A 514 70.99 -0.62 23.78
N GLU A 515 71.71 0.12 22.94
CA GLU A 515 71.26 0.44 21.59
C GLU A 515 71.28 -0.81 20.71
N ALA A 516 72.27 -1.68 20.86
CA ALA A 516 72.30 -2.98 20.18
C ALA A 516 71.09 -3.86 20.53
N VAL A 517 70.69 -3.93 21.81
CA VAL A 517 69.48 -4.67 22.22
C VAL A 517 68.22 -4.08 21.57
N LYS A 518 68.06 -2.75 21.55
CA LYS A 518 66.93 -2.09 20.89
C LYS A 518 66.89 -2.38 19.39
N GLN A 519 68.04 -2.38 18.71
CA GLN A 519 68.11 -2.71 17.29
C GLN A 519 67.66 -4.16 17.03
N PHE A 520 68.06 -5.11 17.87
CA PHE A 520 67.58 -6.48 17.78
C PHE A 520 66.07 -6.58 18.06
N ASP A 521 65.53 -5.85 19.04
CA ASP A 521 64.08 -5.83 19.32
C ASP A 521 63.28 -5.32 18.11
N VAL A 522 63.76 -4.28 17.41
CA VAL A 522 63.14 -3.77 16.16
C VAL A 522 63.21 -4.81 15.04
N GLN A 523 64.37 -5.45 14.86
CA GLN A 523 64.53 -6.49 13.83
C GLN A 523 63.66 -7.72 14.11
N LEU A 524 63.52 -8.11 15.37
CA LEU A 524 62.71 -9.25 15.79
C LEU A 524 61.23 -8.95 15.57
N ALA A 525 60.75 -7.75 15.91
CA ALA A 525 59.39 -7.32 15.62
C ALA A 525 59.08 -7.34 14.10
N ALA A 526 60.00 -6.85 13.27
CA ALA A 526 59.83 -6.82 11.81
C ALA A 526 59.83 -8.22 11.16
N VAL A 527 60.59 -9.18 11.71
CA VAL A 527 60.58 -10.57 11.23
C VAL A 527 59.35 -11.31 11.77
N SER A 528 58.97 -11.09 13.03
CA SER A 528 57.79 -11.71 13.63
C SER A 528 56.47 -11.25 13.01
N SER A 529 56.38 -10.01 12.51
CA SER A 529 55.19 -9.55 11.78
C SER A 529 54.93 -10.35 10.50
N GLN A 530 55.98 -10.91 9.88
CA GLN A 530 55.85 -11.76 8.67
C GLN A 530 55.24 -13.13 8.99
N LEU A 531 55.16 -13.53 10.26
CA LEU A 531 54.48 -14.76 10.70
C LEU A 531 52.98 -14.56 10.93
N ASN A 532 52.45 -13.34 10.76
CA ASN A 532 51.02 -13.00 10.91
C ASN A 532 50.40 -13.50 12.24
N GLY A 533 51.19 -13.52 13.31
CA GLY A 533 50.75 -13.93 14.65
C GLY A 533 50.69 -15.46 14.88
N PHE A 534 51.07 -16.28 13.90
CA PHE A 534 51.09 -17.73 14.05
C PHE A 534 52.34 -18.21 14.78
N SER A 535 52.16 -19.16 15.70
CA SER A 535 53.26 -19.74 16.49
C SER A 535 53.85 -21.00 15.85
N THR A 536 53.07 -21.69 15.02
CA THR A 536 53.49 -22.89 14.28
C THR A 536 53.01 -22.86 12.82
N LYS A 537 53.67 -23.63 11.96
CA LYS A 537 53.32 -23.73 10.54
C LYS A 537 51.96 -24.42 10.35
N GLU A 538 51.65 -25.38 11.23
CA GLU A 538 50.38 -26.08 11.25
C GLU A 538 49.21 -25.13 11.49
N GLN A 539 49.33 -24.17 12.42
CA GLN A 539 48.30 -23.16 12.67
C GLN A 539 48.07 -22.26 11.44
N ALA A 540 49.14 -21.88 10.74
CA ALA A 540 49.04 -21.10 9.51
C ALA A 540 48.38 -21.91 8.37
N MET A 541 48.69 -23.21 8.25
CA MET A 541 48.10 -24.11 7.26
C MET A 541 46.61 -24.39 7.55
N GLU A 542 46.21 -24.58 8.81
CA GLU A 542 44.81 -24.71 9.20
C GLU A 542 44.01 -23.43 8.86
N ALA A 543 44.56 -22.26 9.15
CA ALA A 543 43.95 -20.98 8.78
C ALA A 543 43.82 -20.81 7.25
N LEU A 544 44.80 -21.29 6.47
CA LEU A 544 44.77 -21.28 5.01
C LEU A 544 43.67 -22.20 4.46
N VAL A 545 43.51 -23.40 5.02
CA VAL A 545 42.45 -24.34 4.62
C VAL A 545 41.07 -23.74 4.89
N ALA A 546 40.85 -23.20 6.09
CA ALA A 546 39.58 -22.54 6.44
C ALA A 546 39.27 -21.34 5.54
N ALA A 547 40.28 -20.54 5.16
CA ALA A 547 40.10 -19.42 4.24
C ALA A 547 39.72 -19.90 2.82
N ARG A 548 40.32 -20.99 2.33
CA ARG A 548 39.97 -21.60 1.03
C ARG A 548 38.56 -22.20 1.02
N GLU A 549 38.15 -22.84 2.10
CA GLU A 549 36.77 -23.33 2.27
C GLU A 549 35.76 -22.18 2.27
N THR A 550 36.09 -21.06 2.91
CA THR A 550 35.27 -19.84 2.90
C THR A 550 35.13 -19.27 1.49
N VAL A 551 36.23 -19.18 0.72
CA VAL A 551 36.19 -18.75 -0.68
C VAL A 551 35.31 -19.69 -1.52
N SER A 552 35.49 -21.01 -1.39
CA SER A 552 34.68 -21.99 -2.12
C SER A 552 33.19 -21.90 -1.78
N SER A 553 32.86 -21.68 -0.50
CA SER A 553 31.48 -21.48 -0.05
C SER A 553 30.88 -20.19 -0.63
N LEU A 554 31.61 -19.08 -0.62
CA LEU A 554 31.16 -17.80 -1.17
C LEU A 554 31.00 -17.86 -2.70
N GLU A 555 31.92 -18.51 -3.42
CA GLU A 555 31.82 -18.72 -4.86
C GLU A 555 30.58 -19.56 -5.21
N THR A 556 30.30 -20.62 -4.45
CA THR A 556 29.10 -21.44 -4.62
C THR A 556 27.83 -20.63 -4.42
N ARG A 557 27.75 -19.82 -3.35
CA ARG A 557 26.60 -18.96 -3.07
C ARG A 557 26.36 -17.90 -4.16
N ILE A 558 27.44 -17.29 -4.66
CA ILE A 558 27.36 -16.30 -5.77
C ILE A 558 26.91 -16.99 -7.07
N GLU A 559 27.35 -18.21 -7.33
CA GLU A 559 26.95 -18.97 -8.52
C GLU A 559 25.48 -19.45 -8.43
N GLU A 560 25.04 -19.87 -7.25
CA GLU A 560 23.62 -20.16 -6.96
C GLU A 560 22.71 -18.94 -7.19
N GLU A 561 23.19 -17.74 -6.87
CA GLU A 561 22.49 -16.47 -7.16
C GLU A 561 22.50 -16.09 -8.66
N LYS A 562 23.52 -16.52 -9.42
CA LYS A 562 23.66 -16.24 -10.87
C LYS A 562 22.80 -17.16 -11.75
N GLY A 563 22.48 -18.37 -11.27
CA GLY A 563 21.64 -19.33 -11.97
C GLY A 563 22.39 -20.08 -13.08
N ASP A 564 22.51 -21.40 -12.93
CA ASP A 564 23.21 -22.26 -13.90
C ASP A 564 22.48 -22.32 -15.26
N SER A 565 23.29 -22.37 -16.32
CA SER A 565 22.93 -22.56 -17.73
C SER A 565 22.37 -23.94 -18.07
N ARG A 566 22.13 -24.81 -17.07
CA ARG A 566 21.58 -26.16 -17.26
C ARG A 566 20.52 -26.50 -16.22
N ASN A 567 19.27 -26.29 -16.61
CA ASN A 567 18.13 -27.14 -16.24
C ASN A 567 17.65 -27.19 -14.77
N ASP A 568 17.78 -26.13 -13.96
CA ASP A 568 16.88 -25.94 -12.80
C ASP A 568 16.52 -24.46 -12.60
N TRP A 569 15.24 -24.21 -12.32
CA TRP A 569 14.61 -22.88 -12.24
C TRP A 569 15.20 -22.07 -11.07
N SER A 570 15.88 -20.96 -11.38
CA SER A 570 16.52 -20.11 -10.36
C SER A 570 15.90 -18.72 -10.30
N PHE A 571 15.87 -18.20 -9.07
CA PHE A 571 15.70 -16.80 -8.65
C PHE A 571 16.18 -15.74 -9.66
N GLY A 572 17.31 -15.97 -10.34
CA GLY A 572 17.89 -15.04 -11.32
C GLY A 572 17.04 -14.82 -12.59
N GLN A 573 16.24 -15.80 -13.01
CA GLN A 573 15.32 -15.62 -14.14
C GLN A 573 14.07 -14.83 -13.74
N ALA A 574 13.55 -15.04 -12.53
CA ALA A 574 12.44 -14.24 -11.99
C ALA A 574 12.82 -12.76 -11.85
N ILE A 575 14.06 -12.50 -11.42
CA ILE A 575 14.63 -11.15 -11.35
C ILE A 575 14.79 -10.54 -12.74
N LYS A 576 15.34 -11.26 -13.72
CA LYS A 576 15.41 -10.77 -15.12
C LYS A 576 14.02 -10.42 -15.65
N VAL A 577 13.01 -11.23 -15.34
CA VAL A 577 11.63 -11.02 -15.76
C VAL A 577 11.07 -9.72 -15.19
N LEU A 578 11.26 -9.47 -13.89
CA LEU A 578 10.84 -8.23 -13.22
C LEU A 578 11.67 -7.01 -13.66
N LEU A 579 12.95 -7.20 -14.02
CA LEU A 579 13.86 -6.13 -14.48
C LEU A 579 13.65 -5.72 -15.94
N SER A 580 13.10 -6.60 -16.78
CA SER A 580 13.08 -6.38 -18.24
C SER A 580 11.92 -5.51 -18.72
N ASN A 581 10.80 -5.44 -17.97
CA ASN A 581 9.64 -4.64 -18.39
C ASN A 581 8.71 -4.28 -17.21
N PRO A 582 8.44 -2.98 -16.95
CA PRO A 582 7.51 -2.52 -15.92
C PRO A 582 6.10 -3.12 -16.03
N ARG A 583 5.59 -3.39 -17.25
CA ARG A 583 4.27 -3.99 -17.48
C ARG A 583 4.15 -5.42 -16.96
N ILE A 584 5.27 -6.12 -16.72
CA ILE A 584 5.21 -7.45 -16.08
C ILE A 584 4.84 -7.29 -14.60
N VAL A 585 5.27 -6.21 -13.95
CA VAL A 585 4.99 -5.95 -12.54
C VAL A 585 3.51 -5.68 -12.29
N GLU A 586 2.81 -5.06 -13.25
CA GLU A 586 1.34 -4.85 -13.23
C GLU A 586 0.54 -6.16 -13.17
N ILE A 587 1.08 -7.24 -13.73
CA ILE A 587 0.35 -8.49 -13.95
C ILE A 587 0.80 -9.57 -12.96
N VAL A 588 1.94 -9.39 -12.25
CA VAL A 588 2.44 -10.33 -11.24
C VAL A 588 1.70 -10.16 -9.90
N SER A 589 1.36 -11.27 -9.24
CA SER A 589 0.65 -11.20 -7.96
C SER A 589 1.51 -10.61 -6.82
N GLU A 590 0.89 -9.78 -5.96
CA GLU A 590 1.55 -9.13 -4.81
C GLU A 590 2.20 -10.14 -3.83
N LYS A 591 1.61 -11.34 -3.73
CA LYS A 591 2.15 -12.44 -2.93
C LYS A 591 3.45 -12.99 -3.52
N ASP A 592 3.50 -13.16 -4.84
CA ASP A 592 4.69 -13.66 -5.52
C ASP A 592 5.83 -12.62 -5.50
N LEU A 593 5.52 -11.31 -5.44
CA LEU A 593 6.50 -10.22 -5.25
C LEU A 593 7.15 -10.21 -3.85
N LYS A 594 6.42 -10.59 -2.80
CA LYS A 594 6.92 -10.65 -1.41
C LYS A 594 7.83 -11.85 -1.13
N GLU A 595 7.73 -12.91 -1.93
CA GLU A 595 8.47 -14.18 -1.73
C GLU A 595 9.64 -14.38 -2.72
N VAL A 596 9.99 -13.34 -3.50
CA VAL A 596 11.02 -13.42 -4.57
C VAL A 596 12.35 -13.95 -4.03
N SER A 597 12.81 -13.53 -2.84
CA SER A 597 14.08 -13.98 -2.21
C SER A 597 14.15 -15.48 -1.89
N THR A 598 13.03 -16.20 -1.95
CA THR A 598 12.90 -17.63 -1.62
C THR A 598 12.52 -18.49 -2.84
N PHE A 599 12.44 -17.90 -4.03
CA PHE A 599 11.72 -18.47 -5.15
C PHE A 599 12.54 -19.52 -5.93
N LYS A 600 12.15 -20.80 -5.80
CA LYS A 600 12.58 -21.95 -6.62
C LYS A 600 11.51 -22.37 -7.67
N ARG A 601 10.58 -21.48 -8.05
CA ARG A 601 9.37 -21.79 -8.87
C ARG A 601 9.16 -20.79 -10.02
N PHE A 602 8.15 -21.01 -10.87
CA PHE A 602 7.76 -20.11 -11.98
C PHE A 602 7.12 -18.81 -11.50
N VAL A 603 7.51 -17.66 -12.08
CA VAL A 603 6.80 -16.38 -11.90
C VAL A 603 5.37 -16.51 -12.40
N LYS A 604 4.40 -16.04 -11.61
CA LYS A 604 2.99 -16.07 -11.99
C LYS A 604 2.47 -14.70 -12.37
N ILE A 605 1.58 -14.66 -13.34
CA ILE A 605 0.86 -13.46 -13.77
C ILE A 605 -0.64 -13.72 -13.88
N THR A 606 -1.49 -12.70 -13.69
CA THR A 606 -2.95 -12.75 -13.87
C THR A 606 -3.38 -12.06 -15.16
N PHE A 607 -3.90 -12.80 -16.15
CA PHE A 607 -4.25 -12.23 -17.46
C PHE A 607 -5.48 -12.93 -18.05
N GLY A 608 -6.53 -12.18 -18.37
CA GLY A 608 -7.84 -12.73 -18.74
C GLY A 608 -8.62 -13.35 -17.56
N ARG A 609 -9.89 -13.66 -17.82
CA ARG A 609 -10.84 -14.20 -16.83
C ARG A 609 -11.62 -15.37 -17.44
N TYR A 610 -11.78 -16.46 -16.70
CA TYR A 610 -12.50 -17.65 -17.18
C TYR A 610 -13.23 -18.36 -16.04
N PRO A 611 -14.28 -19.16 -16.30
CA PRO A 611 -14.89 -19.99 -15.27
C PRO A 611 -13.89 -20.98 -14.66
N GLN A 612 -13.74 -20.95 -13.34
CA GLN A 612 -12.86 -21.88 -12.62
C GLN A 612 -13.56 -22.54 -11.42
N ALA A 613 -14.63 -21.95 -10.88
CA ALA A 613 -15.50 -22.57 -9.89
C ALA A 613 -16.48 -23.58 -10.53
N SER A 614 -17.20 -24.36 -9.72
CA SER A 614 -18.20 -25.32 -10.22
C SER A 614 -19.44 -24.65 -10.85
N GLY A 615 -19.64 -23.35 -10.62
CA GLY A 615 -20.69 -22.53 -11.23
C GLY A 615 -20.22 -21.75 -12.47
N SER A 616 -21.08 -20.88 -13.01
CA SER A 616 -20.76 -19.99 -14.15
C SER A 616 -19.97 -18.73 -13.76
N GLU A 617 -19.45 -18.68 -12.54
CA GLU A 617 -18.70 -17.54 -12.01
C GLU A 617 -17.31 -17.46 -12.67
N VAL A 618 -16.95 -16.28 -13.17
CA VAL A 618 -15.69 -16.02 -13.87
C VAL A 618 -14.66 -15.41 -12.92
N SER A 619 -13.45 -15.96 -12.93
CA SER A 619 -12.34 -15.52 -12.09
C SER A 619 -11.06 -15.38 -12.91
N ASP A 620 -10.11 -14.60 -12.39
CA ASP A 620 -8.88 -14.26 -13.11
C ASP A 620 -8.01 -15.49 -13.34
N ILE A 621 -7.44 -15.60 -14.53
CA ILE A 621 -6.61 -16.73 -14.91
C ILE A 621 -5.17 -16.46 -14.46
N GLU A 622 -4.63 -17.34 -13.62
CA GLU A 622 -3.20 -17.34 -13.29
C GLU A 622 -2.40 -18.11 -14.35
N TRP A 623 -1.29 -17.51 -14.79
CA TRP A 623 -0.36 -18.06 -15.78
C TRP A 623 1.04 -18.18 -15.20
N LEU A 624 1.79 -19.18 -15.64
CA LEU A 624 3.20 -19.38 -15.36
C LEU A 624 4.02 -18.85 -16.54
N VAL A 625 5.01 -18.00 -16.26
CA VAL A 625 5.94 -17.50 -17.27
C VAL A 625 6.99 -18.56 -17.57
N LEU A 626 6.93 -19.15 -18.77
CA LEU A 626 7.85 -20.18 -19.24
C LEU A 626 9.10 -19.60 -19.92
N LYS A 627 8.99 -18.42 -20.55
CA LYS A 627 10.10 -17.74 -21.23
C LYS A 627 9.85 -16.22 -21.27
N ASN A 628 10.93 -15.43 -21.20
CA ASN A 628 10.88 -13.98 -21.39
C ASN A 628 11.97 -13.53 -22.36
N GLU A 629 11.60 -12.71 -23.34
CA GLU A 629 12.49 -12.15 -24.36
C GLU A 629 12.58 -10.60 -24.29
N GLY A 630 12.11 -10.00 -23.20
CA GLY A 630 12.12 -8.56 -22.93
C GLY A 630 10.83 -7.88 -23.36
N ASN A 631 10.56 -7.84 -24.66
CA ASN A 631 9.34 -7.24 -25.22
C ASN A 631 8.15 -8.20 -25.27
N ARG A 632 8.37 -9.50 -25.05
CA ARG A 632 7.31 -10.51 -25.02
C ARG A 632 7.61 -11.62 -24.03
N ILE A 633 6.56 -12.22 -23.52
CA ILE A 633 6.62 -13.36 -22.60
C ILE A 633 5.83 -14.55 -23.14
N PHE A 634 6.34 -15.75 -22.88
CA PHE A 634 5.67 -17.00 -23.19
C PHE A 634 5.11 -17.58 -21.90
N VAL A 635 3.81 -17.87 -21.89
CA VAL A 635 3.08 -18.25 -20.68
C VAL A 635 2.24 -19.51 -20.90
N ILE A 636 1.96 -20.23 -19.81
CA ILE A 636 1.02 -21.36 -19.75
C ILE A 636 0.11 -21.23 -18.54
N SER A 637 -1.14 -21.65 -18.61
CA SER A 637 -2.02 -21.59 -17.43
C SER A 637 -1.44 -22.38 -16.25
N LYS A 638 -1.57 -21.84 -15.05
CA LYS A 638 -1.16 -22.49 -13.80
C LYS A 638 -1.94 -23.79 -13.60
N ASP A 639 -3.26 -23.67 -13.64
CA ASP A 639 -4.21 -24.76 -13.50
C ASP A 639 -4.88 -25.06 -14.85
N ALA A 640 -5.45 -26.26 -14.98
CA ALA A 640 -6.17 -26.66 -16.17
C ALA A 640 -7.60 -26.09 -16.14
N LEU A 641 -7.95 -25.32 -17.15
CA LEU A 641 -9.10 -24.40 -17.12
C LEU A 641 -10.40 -25.06 -17.57
N ASP A 642 -10.34 -26.00 -18.51
CA ASP A 642 -11.51 -26.64 -19.11
C ASP A 642 -11.19 -28.10 -19.48
N CYS A 643 -12.20 -28.92 -19.77
CA CYS A 643 -12.05 -30.26 -20.31
C CYS A 643 -12.76 -30.33 -21.67
N LYS A 644 -11.99 -30.54 -22.74
CA LYS A 644 -12.51 -30.69 -24.10
C LYS A 644 -11.88 -31.89 -24.80
N ARG A 645 -12.63 -32.45 -25.74
CA ARG A 645 -12.12 -33.43 -26.70
C ARG A 645 -11.06 -32.78 -27.58
N TYR A 646 -10.05 -33.55 -27.98
CA TYR A 646 -9.08 -33.08 -28.97
C TYR A 646 -9.75 -32.85 -30.33
N ASN A 647 -10.71 -33.72 -30.69
CA ASN A 647 -11.54 -33.56 -31.87
C ASN A 647 -12.98 -34.04 -31.64
N GLU A 648 -13.95 -33.38 -32.27
CA GLU A 648 -15.37 -33.72 -32.15
C GLU A 648 -15.77 -35.01 -32.85
N SER A 649 -15.00 -35.49 -33.83
CA SER A 649 -15.21 -36.78 -34.48
C SER A 649 -14.06 -37.73 -34.19
N ASN A 650 -14.36 -39.03 -34.08
CA ASN A 650 -13.34 -40.07 -33.91
C ASN A 650 -12.66 -40.41 -35.25
N THR A 651 -11.90 -39.45 -35.79
CA THR A 651 -11.21 -39.52 -37.08
C THR A 651 -9.75 -39.13 -36.93
N ASN A 652 -8.90 -39.56 -37.86
CA ASN A 652 -7.50 -39.13 -37.85
C ASN A 652 -7.42 -37.63 -38.17
N VAL A 653 -6.85 -36.84 -37.26
CA VAL A 653 -6.71 -35.38 -37.38
C VAL A 653 -5.35 -34.92 -36.89
N THR A 654 -4.89 -33.79 -37.41
CA THR A 654 -3.68 -33.08 -36.98
C THR A 654 -4.06 -31.87 -36.12
N TRP A 655 -3.07 -31.21 -35.48
CA TRP A 655 -3.33 -29.94 -34.79
C TRP A 655 -3.99 -28.90 -35.71
N GLU A 656 -3.50 -28.78 -36.94
CA GLU A 656 -4.04 -27.87 -37.98
C GLU A 656 -5.54 -28.03 -38.21
N THR A 657 -6.04 -29.26 -38.15
CA THR A 657 -7.39 -29.66 -38.56
C THR A 657 -8.31 -30.04 -37.41
N CYS A 658 -7.83 -30.04 -36.16
CA CYS A 658 -8.64 -30.44 -35.02
C CYS A 658 -9.59 -29.34 -34.55
N SER A 659 -10.75 -29.74 -34.03
CA SER A 659 -11.75 -28.80 -33.50
C SER A 659 -11.26 -28.06 -32.25
N LEU A 660 -10.34 -28.65 -31.46
CA LEU A 660 -9.79 -28.02 -30.25
C LEU A 660 -8.98 -26.75 -30.57
N ARG A 661 -8.16 -26.77 -31.63
CA ARG A 661 -7.41 -25.58 -32.08
C ARG A 661 -8.34 -24.43 -32.45
N LYS A 662 -9.42 -24.74 -33.17
CA LYS A 662 -10.46 -23.77 -33.55
C LYS A 662 -11.13 -23.18 -32.31
N TRP A 663 -11.52 -24.03 -31.37
CA TRP A 663 -12.13 -23.57 -30.12
C TRP A 663 -11.21 -22.64 -29.31
N LEU A 664 -9.90 -22.97 -29.22
CA LEU A 664 -8.93 -22.12 -28.53
C LEU A 664 -8.82 -20.73 -29.18
N ASN A 665 -8.70 -20.66 -30.50
CA ASN A 665 -8.44 -19.42 -31.22
C ASN A 665 -9.69 -18.59 -31.52
N GLU A 666 -10.89 -19.16 -31.35
CA GLU A 666 -12.16 -18.46 -31.55
C GLU A 666 -12.93 -18.31 -30.23
N THR A 667 -13.45 -19.40 -29.68
CA THR A 667 -14.37 -19.34 -28.54
C THR A 667 -13.66 -18.97 -27.24
N PHE A 668 -12.55 -19.63 -26.93
CA PHE A 668 -11.78 -19.38 -25.71
C PHE A 668 -11.20 -17.96 -25.72
N VAL A 669 -10.47 -17.58 -26.78
CA VAL A 669 -9.93 -16.21 -26.88
C VAL A 669 -11.00 -15.14 -26.75
N ASN A 670 -12.19 -15.34 -27.34
CA ASN A 670 -13.24 -14.34 -27.27
C ASN A 670 -13.96 -14.24 -25.93
N SER A 671 -13.98 -15.33 -25.16
CA SER A 671 -14.62 -15.38 -23.84
C SER A 671 -13.66 -15.03 -22.71
N ALA A 672 -12.38 -15.39 -22.84
CA ALA A 672 -11.41 -15.29 -21.76
C ALA A 672 -10.72 -13.93 -21.66
N PHE A 673 -10.68 -13.14 -22.74
CA PHE A 673 -9.91 -11.90 -22.81
C PHE A 673 -10.76 -10.72 -23.26
N SER A 674 -10.46 -9.54 -22.72
CA SER A 674 -11.01 -8.24 -23.14
C SER A 674 -10.50 -7.81 -24.51
N ALA A 675 -11.00 -6.69 -25.05
CA ALA A 675 -10.55 -6.18 -26.34
C ALA A 675 -9.07 -5.74 -26.28
N GLU A 676 -8.69 -5.13 -25.16
CA GLU A 676 -7.34 -4.65 -24.86
C GLU A 676 -6.38 -5.84 -24.72
N GLU A 677 -6.73 -6.85 -23.92
CA GLU A 677 -5.90 -8.05 -23.75
C GLU A 677 -5.75 -8.84 -25.07
N LYS A 678 -6.79 -8.91 -25.91
CA LYS A 678 -6.70 -9.55 -27.23
C LYS A 678 -5.69 -8.89 -28.17
N ASN A 679 -5.43 -7.60 -28.01
CA ASN A 679 -4.41 -6.89 -28.78
C ASN A 679 -3.00 -7.26 -28.33
N MET A 680 -2.82 -7.58 -27.04
CA MET A 680 -1.55 -8.05 -26.49
C MET A 680 -1.24 -9.52 -26.85
N ILE A 681 -2.24 -10.34 -27.20
CA ILE A 681 -2.02 -11.74 -27.57
C ILE A 681 -1.47 -11.83 -29.01
N MET A 682 -0.23 -12.29 -29.13
CA MET A 682 0.47 -12.40 -30.41
C MET A 682 -0.04 -13.56 -31.25
N SER A 683 -0.13 -13.35 -32.57
CA SER A 683 -0.24 -14.45 -33.53
C SER A 683 1.15 -14.97 -33.87
N VAL A 684 1.43 -16.23 -33.52
CA VAL A 684 2.75 -16.85 -33.71
C VAL A 684 2.68 -18.08 -34.59
N SER A 685 3.78 -18.34 -35.31
CA SER A 685 3.96 -19.58 -36.07
C SER A 685 4.27 -20.74 -35.11
N VAL A 686 3.37 -21.72 -35.04
CA VAL A 686 3.47 -22.93 -34.23
C VAL A 686 3.88 -24.08 -35.15
N ALA A 687 5.14 -24.52 -35.04
CA ALA A 687 5.70 -25.55 -35.91
C ALA A 687 5.10 -26.93 -35.63
N SER A 688 4.81 -27.74 -36.66
CA SER A 688 4.28 -29.09 -36.45
C SER A 688 5.32 -30.00 -35.76
N ASP A 689 4.89 -30.77 -34.77
CA ASP A 689 5.80 -31.61 -33.99
C ASP A 689 6.12 -32.91 -34.75
N LYS A 690 7.30 -32.95 -35.36
CA LYS A 690 7.83 -34.08 -36.15
C LYS A 690 8.73 -35.01 -35.34
N THR A 691 8.80 -34.84 -34.02
CA THR A 691 9.88 -35.42 -33.20
C THR A 691 9.63 -36.85 -32.70
N HIS A 692 8.44 -37.44 -32.91
CA HIS A 692 8.12 -38.79 -32.44
C HIS A 692 7.56 -39.72 -33.53
N SER A 693 8.05 -40.97 -33.54
CA SER A 693 7.83 -41.98 -34.58
C SER A 693 6.43 -42.61 -34.62
N TYR A 694 5.53 -42.24 -33.72
CA TYR A 694 4.19 -42.84 -33.58
C TYR A 694 3.10 -42.20 -34.46
N SER A 695 3.42 -41.12 -35.19
CA SER A 695 2.48 -40.50 -36.12
C SER A 695 2.84 -40.78 -37.58
N THR A 696 1.84 -41.10 -38.40
CA THR A 696 1.98 -41.24 -39.86
C THR A 696 1.63 -39.93 -40.59
N THR A 697 1.18 -38.89 -39.88
CA THR A 697 0.81 -37.58 -40.46
C THR A 697 1.03 -36.46 -39.44
N TYR A 698 1.97 -35.56 -39.71
CA TYR A 698 2.40 -34.53 -38.74
C TYR A 698 1.68 -33.18 -38.90
N GLY A 699 0.97 -32.95 -40.01
CA GLY A 699 0.33 -31.68 -40.33
C GLY A 699 1.32 -30.57 -40.70
N ASN A 700 0.78 -29.42 -41.13
CA ASN A 700 1.58 -28.24 -41.44
C ASN A 700 1.77 -27.35 -40.20
N ASP A 701 2.70 -26.40 -40.32
CA ASP A 701 2.84 -25.31 -39.34
C ASP A 701 1.58 -24.43 -39.36
N THR A 702 1.17 -23.95 -38.19
CA THR A 702 -0.04 -23.14 -38.02
C THR A 702 0.30 -21.75 -37.50
N VAL A 703 -0.57 -20.77 -37.74
CA VAL A 703 -0.49 -19.47 -37.07
C VAL A 703 -1.61 -19.40 -36.04
N ASP A 704 -1.24 -19.34 -34.77
CA ASP A 704 -2.14 -19.43 -33.63
C ASP A 704 -1.90 -18.28 -32.64
N LYS A 705 -2.97 -17.82 -31.99
CA LYS A 705 -2.92 -16.90 -30.84
C LYS A 705 -2.76 -17.66 -29.52
N VAL A 706 -3.58 -18.70 -29.34
CA VAL A 706 -3.55 -19.59 -28.18
C VAL A 706 -3.40 -21.03 -28.65
N PHE A 707 -2.49 -21.77 -28.03
CA PHE A 707 -2.13 -23.14 -28.41
C PHE A 707 -1.80 -23.99 -27.19
N LEU A 708 -1.47 -25.28 -27.42
CA LEU A 708 -0.95 -26.18 -26.38
C LEU A 708 0.54 -26.41 -26.58
N LEU A 709 1.28 -26.75 -25.53
CA LEU A 709 2.67 -27.15 -25.70
C LEU A 709 2.78 -28.43 -26.54
N ASN A 710 3.87 -28.56 -27.29
CA ASN A 710 4.31 -29.84 -27.82
C ASN A 710 5.13 -30.62 -26.77
N SER A 711 5.41 -31.89 -27.07
CA SER A 711 6.16 -32.78 -26.20
C SER A 711 7.58 -32.29 -25.86
N THR A 712 8.26 -31.68 -26.84
CA THR A 712 9.61 -31.12 -26.67
C THR A 712 9.59 -29.86 -25.81
N GLU A 713 8.64 -28.96 -26.03
CA GLU A 713 8.40 -27.74 -25.24
C GLU A 713 8.02 -28.10 -23.79
N ALA A 714 7.16 -29.10 -23.57
CA ALA A 714 6.81 -29.56 -22.23
C ALA A 714 8.01 -30.15 -21.47
N ASN A 715 8.94 -30.80 -22.16
CA ASN A 715 10.19 -31.27 -21.54
C ASN A 715 11.20 -30.14 -21.32
N LEU A 716 11.30 -29.21 -22.28
CA LEU A 716 12.19 -28.06 -22.21
C LEU A 716 11.80 -27.13 -21.05
N TYR A 717 10.53 -26.73 -20.99
CA TYR A 717 10.03 -25.73 -20.05
C TYR A 717 9.61 -26.28 -18.69
N PHE A 718 9.67 -27.58 -18.45
CA PHE A 718 9.45 -28.14 -17.11
C PHE A 718 10.62 -29.02 -16.64
N GLY A 719 11.71 -29.08 -17.40
CA GLY A 719 12.89 -29.90 -17.11
C GLY A 719 12.61 -31.41 -17.18
N SER A 720 13.57 -32.22 -16.74
CA SER A 720 13.41 -33.68 -16.65
C SER A 720 12.59 -34.13 -15.44
N ASN A 721 12.25 -33.22 -14.51
CA ASN A 721 11.51 -33.52 -13.30
C ASN A 721 10.00 -33.62 -13.57
N ASN A 722 9.44 -34.82 -13.45
CA ASN A 722 8.01 -35.07 -13.67
C ASN A 722 7.10 -34.22 -12.76
N SER A 723 7.53 -33.90 -11.54
CA SER A 723 6.70 -33.14 -10.60
C SER A 723 6.35 -31.72 -11.06
N ALA A 724 7.20 -31.09 -11.87
CA ALA A 724 6.95 -29.74 -12.39
C ALA A 724 5.86 -29.70 -13.48
N ARG A 725 5.61 -30.83 -14.16
CA ARG A 725 4.56 -30.96 -15.19
C ARG A 725 3.18 -31.30 -14.63
N VAL A 726 3.11 -31.69 -13.36
CA VAL A 726 1.84 -31.98 -12.68
C VAL A 726 1.00 -30.70 -12.64
N CYS A 727 -0.22 -30.79 -13.16
CA CYS A 727 -1.16 -29.67 -13.22
C CYS A 727 -2.43 -30.01 -12.45
N GLN A 728 -2.97 -29.06 -11.69
CA GLN A 728 -4.23 -29.21 -10.98
C GLN A 728 -5.39 -28.87 -11.92
N ALA A 729 -6.50 -29.59 -11.81
CA ALA A 729 -7.72 -29.20 -12.52
C ALA A 729 -8.54 -28.22 -11.67
N THR A 730 -9.04 -27.17 -12.32
CA THR A 730 -10.05 -26.30 -11.71
C THR A 730 -11.35 -27.08 -11.46
N PRO A 731 -12.16 -26.70 -10.45
CA PRO A 731 -13.50 -27.25 -10.28
C PRO A 731 -14.37 -27.19 -11.55
N TYR A 732 -14.25 -26.12 -12.34
CA TYR A 732 -14.92 -26.01 -13.64
C TYR A 732 -14.47 -27.08 -14.63
N CYS A 733 -13.15 -27.27 -14.80
CA CYS A 733 -12.60 -28.33 -15.64
C CYS A 733 -13.12 -29.72 -15.24
N LEU A 734 -13.26 -29.99 -13.95
CA LEU A 734 -13.82 -31.25 -13.46
C LEU A 734 -15.31 -31.39 -13.81
N ALA A 735 -16.10 -30.31 -13.68
CA ALA A 735 -17.50 -30.29 -14.08
C ALA A 735 -17.70 -30.51 -15.61
N GLN A 736 -16.72 -30.12 -16.43
CA GLN A 736 -16.71 -30.34 -17.89
C GLN A 736 -16.28 -31.77 -18.30
N GLY A 737 -15.92 -32.63 -17.33
CA GLY A 737 -15.56 -34.03 -17.55
C GLY A 737 -14.10 -34.38 -17.27
N GLY A 738 -13.30 -33.44 -16.76
CA GLY A 738 -11.91 -33.69 -16.40
C GLY A 738 -11.77 -34.76 -15.30
N ILE A 739 -10.81 -35.68 -15.46
CA ILE A 739 -10.54 -36.69 -14.43
C ILE A 739 -9.62 -36.12 -13.36
N ARG A 740 -10.09 -36.19 -12.10
CA ARG A 740 -9.30 -35.86 -10.91
C ARG A 740 -8.49 -37.08 -10.47
N GLY A 741 -7.17 -36.94 -10.41
CA GLY A 741 -6.29 -37.88 -9.73
C GLY A 741 -6.32 -37.69 -8.21
N ASP A 742 -5.74 -38.63 -7.46
CA ASP A 742 -5.84 -38.70 -5.99
C ASP A 742 -5.41 -37.41 -5.27
N ASN A 743 -4.45 -36.67 -5.85
CA ASN A 743 -3.92 -35.42 -5.29
C ASN A 743 -4.52 -34.15 -5.94
N GLY A 744 -5.65 -34.23 -6.66
CA GLY A 744 -6.25 -33.11 -7.40
C GLY A 744 -5.66 -32.83 -8.79
N SER A 745 -4.56 -33.50 -9.13
CA SER A 745 -3.88 -33.42 -10.43
C SER A 745 -4.73 -33.97 -11.58
N CYS A 746 -4.55 -33.47 -12.79
CA CYS A 746 -5.25 -33.93 -13.99
C CYS A 746 -4.32 -34.31 -15.15
N THR A 747 -4.85 -35.10 -16.08
CA THR A 747 -4.21 -35.37 -17.37
C THR A 747 -4.56 -34.26 -18.36
N TRP A 748 -3.58 -33.70 -19.08
CA TRP A 748 -3.80 -32.59 -20.02
C TRP A 748 -3.20 -32.84 -21.41
N TRP A 749 -3.82 -32.25 -22.44
CA TRP A 749 -3.44 -32.46 -23.84
C TRP A 749 -2.14 -31.74 -24.23
N LEU A 750 -1.38 -32.37 -25.14
CA LEU A 750 -0.34 -31.71 -25.92
C LEU A 750 -0.82 -31.56 -27.36
N ARG A 751 -0.29 -30.57 -28.10
CA ARG A 751 -0.59 -30.44 -29.55
C ARG A 751 0.11 -31.49 -30.40
N SER A 752 1.12 -32.18 -29.86
CA SER A 752 1.78 -33.29 -30.54
C SER A 752 0.78 -34.42 -30.73
N THR A 753 0.69 -34.94 -31.96
CA THR A 753 -0.29 -35.97 -32.31
C THR A 753 -0.18 -37.18 -31.39
N GLY A 754 -1.28 -37.51 -30.71
CA GLY A 754 -1.36 -38.66 -29.81
C GLY A 754 -0.59 -38.51 -28.51
N ALA A 755 -0.14 -37.30 -28.14
CA ALA A 755 0.59 -37.04 -26.91
C ALA A 755 -0.25 -36.33 -25.85
N TYR A 756 0.07 -36.62 -24.59
CA TYR A 756 -0.55 -35.99 -23.42
C TYR A 756 0.39 -36.08 -22.22
N VAL A 757 0.11 -35.27 -21.20
CA VAL A 757 0.80 -35.35 -19.91
C VAL A 757 -0.13 -35.98 -18.90
N SER A 758 0.32 -37.07 -18.27
CA SER A 758 -0.41 -37.79 -17.23
C SER A 758 -0.47 -37.00 -15.92
N ASN A 759 -1.34 -37.43 -15.01
CA ASN A 759 -1.53 -36.82 -13.69
C ASN A 759 -0.25 -36.85 -12.81
N ASP A 760 0.67 -37.77 -13.09
CA ASP A 760 2.00 -37.86 -12.46
C ASP A 760 3.07 -36.96 -13.13
N GLY A 761 2.69 -36.25 -14.20
CA GLY A 761 3.57 -35.39 -14.98
C GLY A 761 4.36 -36.10 -16.08
N THR A 762 4.12 -37.39 -16.32
CA THR A 762 4.80 -38.15 -17.39
C THR A 762 4.23 -37.80 -18.77
N VAL A 763 5.10 -37.47 -19.74
CA VAL A 763 4.72 -37.28 -21.15
C VAL A 763 4.53 -38.65 -21.81
N ASN A 764 3.34 -38.92 -22.34
CA ASN A 764 2.97 -40.19 -22.95
C ASN A 764 2.58 -40.03 -24.41
N PHE A 765 2.78 -41.09 -25.20
CA PHE A 765 2.44 -41.16 -26.63
C PHE A 765 1.53 -42.38 -26.92
N GLY A 766 0.58 -42.24 -27.84
CA GLY A 766 -0.16 -43.36 -28.45
C GLY A 766 -1.25 -44.03 -27.60
N GLY A 767 -1.71 -43.40 -26.51
CA GLY A 767 -2.58 -44.05 -25.52
C GLY A 767 -4.00 -43.51 -25.32
N ARG A 768 -4.40 -42.39 -25.96
CA ARG A 768 -5.73 -41.78 -25.79
C ARG A 768 -6.38 -41.40 -27.11
N GLY A 769 -7.65 -41.77 -27.29
CA GLY A 769 -8.43 -41.43 -28.48
C GLY A 769 -8.78 -39.93 -28.54
N VAL A 770 -8.75 -39.34 -29.74
CA VAL A 770 -9.00 -37.90 -29.95
C VAL A 770 -10.41 -37.44 -29.53
N PHE A 771 -11.36 -38.38 -29.45
CA PHE A 771 -12.75 -38.15 -29.07
C PHE A 771 -13.01 -38.31 -27.55
N VAL A 772 -11.99 -38.63 -26.76
CA VAL A 772 -12.15 -38.81 -25.30
C VAL A 772 -12.34 -37.45 -24.62
N ASN A 773 -13.40 -37.32 -23.80
CA ASN A 773 -13.70 -36.11 -23.03
C ASN A 773 -13.29 -36.26 -21.55
N MET A 774 -12.00 -36.51 -21.32
CA MET A 774 -11.45 -36.78 -19.98
C MET A 774 -10.15 -36.02 -19.72
N ASN A 775 -9.67 -35.26 -20.70
CA ASN A 775 -8.39 -34.58 -20.66
C ASN A 775 -8.61 -33.08 -20.55
N ALA A 776 -7.87 -32.49 -19.65
CA ALA A 776 -7.92 -31.08 -19.35
C ALA A 776 -7.15 -30.25 -20.38
N ILE A 777 -7.53 -28.98 -20.49
CA ILE A 777 -6.95 -27.99 -21.38
C ILE A 777 -6.06 -27.07 -20.56
N ARG A 778 -4.80 -26.99 -20.98
CA ARG A 778 -3.78 -26.13 -20.40
C ARG A 778 -3.23 -25.18 -21.47
N PRO A 779 -3.91 -24.05 -21.74
CA PRO A 779 -3.54 -23.16 -22.82
C PRO A 779 -2.19 -22.49 -22.57
N ALA A 780 -1.49 -22.17 -23.65
CA ALA A 780 -0.26 -21.41 -23.69
C ALA A 780 -0.31 -20.36 -24.80
N MET A 781 0.39 -19.24 -24.60
CA MET A 781 0.41 -18.13 -25.56
C MET A 781 1.61 -17.21 -25.36
N TRP A 782 1.84 -16.36 -26.37
CA TRP A 782 2.77 -15.24 -26.28
C TRP A 782 2.02 -13.94 -26.03
N ILE A 783 2.47 -13.18 -25.04
CA ILE A 783 1.94 -11.86 -24.71
C ILE A 783 2.99 -10.83 -25.12
N ASP A 784 2.55 -9.88 -25.95
CA ASP A 784 3.29 -8.68 -26.31
C ASP A 784 3.15 -7.66 -25.18
N LEU A 785 4.29 -7.24 -24.64
CA LEU A 785 4.35 -6.28 -23.55
C LEU A 785 4.48 -4.84 -24.04
N GLU A 786 4.54 -4.60 -25.35
CA GLU A 786 4.62 -3.26 -25.96
C GLU A 786 3.34 -2.84 -26.70
N ALA A 787 2.36 -3.76 -26.80
CA ALA A 787 1.09 -3.54 -27.50
C ALA A 787 0.19 -2.45 -26.90
#